data_AF-A0A816TA65-F1
#
_entry.id   AF-A0A816TA65-F1
#
_cell.length_a   1.000
_cell.length_b   1.000
_cell.length_c   1.000
_cell.angle_alpha   90.00
_cell.angle_beta   90.00
_cell.angle_gamma   90.00
#
_symmetry.space_group_name_H-M   'P 1'
#
loop_
_entity.id
_entity.type
_entity.pdbx_description
1 polymer ?
#
loop_
_entity_poly.entity_id
_entity_poly.type
_entity_poly.pdbx_seq_one_letter_code
_entity_poly.pdbx_strand_id
1 'polypeptide(L)'
;MGTPLNQLNSAAGSYTPIFEKKLIEKDREDGYWIETFQVDSKSPVGLVAFGLGSGDLKLYQNLSTIQEPGKGIFIQNLDVPVAIDQADITDNGFNDVIVCYKYGKTMLDTDPEGGIIVWLENPGSITDNKPWKDHYVGKSTAMHRLRVGHFTQTKRWEIIGFPVVSRPYDLYSPVPVFLFRQPDNVLNATEWPHELITQDYFSVIHDSVRINDGQLDSILIASNEGISLLYFDQNSNQWIIKHIGDGEKDQKQQIGFHGSGGMHIGRIKDDPFAYIPAIEPFHGNVISVYVKDTNSSLRESQWERYILDVYGYPNESGESSGHYVVCADFDKDGDDEFLVAHRGPPPNQGVFFYKPIDISRGLFAKWKISDDSVARIAIADFDNDNAIDFATITYTVAGYYEAPNPSIDIFYNRFAQKQLRVEKEIQVTKQNNDLLFKVPRPHKALQYEELPFLTINGLNLSLAIVPPHSSRSVDQSTYIKVLSGTIMWSDSGKGTQEPVEHSRIAFTEPRTIAPLDIHSDNPRVRTGDDGALLIVFKTRDNVNGIQLVEDMKKLILENSLPEYFPEDVRQFSFQFHRYDKYDSRPQFKDLEFYNMKGIRIDFLDNNENLCYMQFWAAGQGVNAGIHNHATDTFCEIHVCLVNGSGKGGMHYLSSSKEAYDPLTTLDSTFKQLPLPAFYEHGPLWDIDAQNKPVVRSNGTVVYPWHKWQAGIDTSWNQSFDIWVVFEFNNRMSALPFTSASTQRFIPNMFNVFFAILLICIQSELLRELDYFEKGHLN
;
A
#
# COMPACT_ATOMS: atom_id res chain seq x y z
N MET A 1 24.19 -29.59 10.50
CA MET A 1 23.48 -30.20 9.36
C MET A 1 23.14 -29.08 8.42
N GLY A 2 23.85 -28.99 7.29
CA GLY A 2 23.76 -27.86 6.37
C GLY A 2 22.50 -27.96 5.50
N THR A 3 21.71 -26.90 5.49
CA THR A 3 20.68 -26.67 4.49
C THR A 3 21.38 -26.53 3.12
N PRO A 4 21.00 -27.28 2.08
CA PRO A 4 21.71 -27.21 0.80
C PRO A 4 21.46 -25.85 0.13
N LEU A 5 22.54 -25.19 -0.30
CA LEU A 5 22.54 -23.95 -1.10
C LEU A 5 21.61 -23.99 -2.34
N ASN A 6 21.19 -25.18 -2.79
CA ASN A 6 20.35 -25.35 -3.97
C ASN A 6 18.87 -24.94 -3.79
N GLN A 7 18.36 -24.79 -2.55
CA GLN A 7 16.98 -24.29 -2.34
C GLN A 7 16.85 -22.77 -2.37
N LEU A 8 17.96 -22.02 -2.20
CA LEU A 8 17.96 -20.57 -2.37
C LEU A 8 17.94 -20.18 -3.87
N ASN A 9 18.53 -21.01 -4.74
CA ASN A 9 18.59 -20.73 -6.18
C ASN A 9 17.27 -20.93 -6.94
N SER A 10 16.30 -21.69 -6.41
CA SER A 10 14.97 -21.79 -7.03
C SER A 10 14.03 -20.64 -6.66
N ALA A 11 14.27 -19.98 -5.53
CA ALA A 11 13.58 -18.73 -5.15
C ALA A 11 14.25 -17.49 -5.78
N ALA A 12 15.58 -17.50 -5.94
CA ALA A 12 16.32 -16.39 -6.54
C ALA A 12 16.00 -16.13 -8.02
N GLY A 13 15.43 -17.10 -8.74
CA GLY A 13 14.92 -16.87 -10.11
C GLY A 13 13.68 -15.96 -10.17
N SER A 14 12.96 -15.73 -9.06
CA SER A 14 11.73 -14.93 -9.04
C SER A 14 11.92 -13.49 -8.54
N TYR A 15 13.05 -13.14 -7.95
CA TYR A 15 13.32 -11.83 -7.34
C TYR A 15 14.26 -10.93 -8.16
N THR A 16 14.28 -11.06 -9.48
CA THR A 16 15.05 -10.13 -10.32
C THR A 16 14.21 -8.87 -10.56
N PRO A 17 14.68 -7.67 -10.19
CA PRO A 17 13.98 -6.42 -10.51
C PRO A 17 13.84 -6.25 -12.02
N ILE A 18 12.66 -5.81 -12.46
CA ILE A 18 12.31 -5.61 -13.87
C ILE A 18 11.86 -4.17 -14.05
N PHE A 19 12.62 -3.41 -14.83
CA PHE A 19 12.29 -2.05 -15.19
C PHE A 19 12.22 -1.90 -16.71
N GLU A 20 11.15 -1.27 -17.20
CA GLU A 20 10.96 -0.97 -18.61
C GLU A 20 11.52 0.43 -18.92
N LYS A 21 12.60 0.48 -19.71
CA LYS A 21 13.25 1.74 -20.08
C LYS A 21 12.46 2.47 -21.19
N LYS A 22 12.20 3.77 -21.00
CA LYS A 22 11.66 4.71 -21.99
C LYS A 22 12.51 5.97 -22.08
N LEU A 23 12.92 6.32 -23.29
CA LEU A 23 13.66 7.55 -23.60
C LEU A 23 12.74 8.77 -23.55
N ILE A 24 13.13 9.80 -22.80
CA ILE A 24 12.39 11.07 -22.65
C ILE A 24 13.02 12.20 -23.46
N GLU A 25 14.35 12.33 -23.39
CA GLU A 25 15.12 13.28 -24.20
C GLU A 25 16.45 12.65 -24.57
N LYS A 26 16.91 12.89 -25.79
CA LYS A 26 18.20 12.41 -26.32
C LYS A 26 19.00 13.57 -26.86
N ASP A 27 20.26 13.29 -27.19
CA ASP A 27 21.15 14.22 -27.88
C ASP A 27 21.29 15.55 -27.12
N ARG A 28 21.26 15.50 -25.78
CA ARG A 28 21.47 16.69 -24.94
C ARG A 28 22.92 17.14 -25.06
N GLU A 29 23.14 18.45 -24.90
CA GLU A 29 24.49 19.00 -24.84
C GLU A 29 25.25 18.50 -23.61
N ASP A 30 24.56 18.40 -22.48
CA ASP A 30 25.10 17.99 -21.19
C ASP A 30 24.01 17.42 -20.24
N GLY A 31 24.43 17.00 -19.04
CA GLY A 31 23.50 16.50 -18.02
C GLY A 31 24.13 16.41 -16.63
N TYR A 32 23.36 16.85 -15.62
CA TYR A 32 23.82 16.87 -14.22
C TYR A 32 22.68 16.60 -13.23
N TRP A 33 21.55 17.31 -13.36
CA TRP A 33 20.46 17.23 -12.39
C TRP A 33 19.15 16.77 -13.02
N ILE A 34 18.44 15.92 -12.27
CA ILE A 34 17.05 15.54 -12.52
C ILE A 34 16.36 15.42 -11.16
N GLU A 35 15.16 15.96 -11.03
CA GLU A 35 14.37 15.93 -9.80
C GLU A 35 12.90 15.75 -10.15
N THR A 36 12.14 15.13 -9.25
CA THR A 36 10.68 15.12 -9.37
C THR A 36 10.13 16.52 -9.16
N PHE A 37 9.10 16.88 -9.91
CA PHE A 37 8.47 18.19 -9.78
C PHE A 37 6.95 18.10 -9.83
N GLN A 38 6.32 18.52 -8.74
CA GLN A 38 4.86 18.54 -8.62
C GLN A 38 4.38 19.95 -8.92
N VAL A 39 3.84 20.19 -10.13
CA VAL A 39 3.39 21.55 -10.51
C VAL A 39 2.32 22.10 -9.58
N ASP A 40 1.30 21.29 -9.29
CA ASP A 40 0.18 21.58 -8.38
C ASP A 40 -0.38 20.26 -7.83
N SER A 41 -1.32 20.30 -6.88
CA SER A 41 -1.89 19.08 -6.26
C SER A 41 -2.73 18.16 -7.16
N LYS A 42 -3.06 18.58 -8.39
CA LYS A 42 -3.94 17.86 -9.33
C LYS A 42 -3.21 17.30 -10.54
N SER A 43 -2.07 17.89 -10.89
CA SER A 43 -1.25 17.49 -12.02
C SER A 43 -0.51 16.18 -11.73
N PRO A 44 -0.26 15.31 -12.72
CA PRO A 44 0.67 14.19 -12.55
C PRO A 44 2.08 14.70 -12.19
N VAL A 45 2.83 13.91 -11.41
CA VAL A 45 4.23 14.22 -11.07
C VAL A 45 5.05 14.32 -12.36
N GLY A 46 5.81 15.41 -12.49
CA GLY A 46 6.71 15.66 -13.60
C GLY A 46 8.18 15.56 -13.19
N LEU A 47 9.06 16.02 -14.09
CA LEU A 47 10.50 16.09 -13.88
C LEU A 47 11.02 17.49 -14.22
N VAL A 48 11.97 18.01 -13.44
CA VAL A 48 12.81 19.13 -13.85
C VAL A 48 14.23 18.63 -14.04
N ALA A 49 14.85 18.98 -15.17
CA ALA A 49 16.19 18.52 -15.50
C ALA A 49 17.03 19.57 -16.25
N PHE A 50 18.34 19.54 -16.03
CA PHE A 50 19.33 20.42 -16.65
C PHE A 50 20.75 19.86 -16.57
N GLY A 51 21.67 20.48 -17.33
CA GLY A 51 23.12 20.30 -17.17
C GLY A 51 23.80 21.61 -16.77
N LEU A 52 25.06 21.50 -16.36
CA LEU A 52 25.84 22.64 -15.83
C LEU A 52 26.24 23.64 -16.93
N GLY A 53 26.61 23.16 -18.12
CA GLY A 53 27.11 23.99 -19.21
C GLY A 53 26.00 24.66 -20.02
N SER A 54 24.95 23.91 -20.40
CA SER A 54 23.83 24.47 -21.17
C SER A 54 23.01 25.44 -20.33
N GLY A 55 22.81 25.12 -19.05
CA GLY A 55 22.03 25.95 -18.14
C GLY A 55 20.52 25.94 -18.39
N ASP A 56 20.04 25.12 -19.34
CA ASP A 56 18.64 25.06 -19.74
C ASP A 56 17.81 24.20 -18.77
N LEU A 57 17.10 24.85 -17.86
CA LEU A 57 16.14 24.21 -16.98
C LEU A 57 14.86 23.94 -17.75
N LYS A 58 14.47 22.66 -17.84
CA LYS A 58 13.25 22.22 -18.52
C LYS A 58 12.37 21.39 -17.60
N LEU A 59 11.06 21.61 -17.69
CA LEU A 59 10.00 20.83 -17.06
C LEU A 59 9.46 19.79 -18.06
N TYR A 60 9.35 18.54 -17.64
CA TYR A 60 8.74 17.45 -18.39
C TYR A 60 7.50 16.98 -17.66
N GLN A 61 6.34 17.04 -18.33
CA GLN A 61 5.04 16.59 -17.78
C GLN A 61 4.42 15.52 -18.69
N ASN A 62 3.38 14.85 -18.18
CA ASN A 62 2.61 13.83 -18.91
C ASN A 62 3.49 12.71 -19.48
N LEU A 63 4.47 12.28 -18.69
CA LEU A 63 5.59 11.41 -19.08
C LEU A 63 5.16 10.08 -19.72
N SER A 64 4.10 9.47 -19.20
CA SER A 64 3.50 8.25 -19.75
C SER A 64 2.99 8.43 -21.18
N THR A 65 2.50 9.63 -21.53
CA THR A 65 1.91 9.94 -22.85
C THR A 65 2.89 10.54 -23.86
N ILE A 66 4.14 10.81 -23.48
CA ILE A 66 5.16 11.31 -24.41
C ILE A 66 5.35 10.29 -25.55
N GLN A 67 5.00 10.69 -26.77
CA GLN A 67 5.17 9.89 -27.99
C GLN A 67 6.47 10.21 -28.72
N GLU A 68 6.95 11.46 -28.61
CA GLU A 68 8.18 11.93 -29.27
C GLU A 68 9.15 12.49 -28.21
N PRO A 69 10.38 11.97 -28.10
CA PRO A 69 11.39 12.49 -27.17
C PRO A 69 11.75 13.97 -27.43
N GLY A 70 12.08 14.71 -26.36
CA GLY A 70 12.71 16.04 -26.43
C GLY A 70 11.78 17.26 -26.31
N LYS A 71 10.50 17.09 -25.97
CA LYS A 71 9.54 18.19 -25.76
C LYS A 71 9.41 18.59 -24.28
N GLY A 72 10.51 19.09 -23.68
CA GLY A 72 10.46 19.74 -22.37
C GLY A 72 9.96 21.19 -22.47
N ILE A 73 9.25 21.67 -21.45
CA ILE A 73 8.80 23.06 -21.32
C ILE A 73 9.94 23.87 -20.70
N PHE A 74 10.37 24.92 -21.38
CA PHE A 74 11.45 25.78 -20.90
C PHE A 74 11.04 26.56 -19.65
N ILE A 75 11.87 26.50 -18.59
CA ILE A 75 11.68 27.24 -17.35
C ILE A 75 12.57 28.47 -17.33
N GLN A 76 13.89 28.30 -17.47
CA GLN A 76 14.88 29.37 -17.38
C GLN A 76 16.22 28.90 -17.95
N ASN A 77 17.05 29.84 -18.40
CA ASN A 77 18.46 29.59 -18.70
C ASN A 77 19.31 30.26 -17.62
N LEU A 78 20.09 29.49 -16.88
CA LEU A 78 20.93 29.98 -15.79
C LEU A 78 22.40 29.64 -16.06
N ASP A 79 23.31 30.54 -15.67
CA ASP A 79 24.75 30.29 -15.78
C ASP A 79 25.19 29.25 -14.73
N VAL A 80 25.60 28.06 -15.15
CA VAL A 80 26.03 26.96 -14.27
C VAL A 80 25.13 26.69 -13.05
N PRO A 81 23.87 26.28 -13.26
CA PRO A 81 22.98 25.82 -12.20
C PRO A 81 23.48 24.50 -11.63
N VAL A 82 23.35 24.28 -10.32
CA VAL A 82 23.85 23.05 -9.68
C VAL A 82 22.71 22.27 -9.03
N ALA A 83 22.10 22.79 -7.97
CA ALA A 83 21.07 22.09 -7.22
C ALA A 83 19.74 22.81 -7.28
N ILE A 84 18.66 22.03 -7.22
CA ILE A 84 17.30 22.52 -7.08
C ILE A 84 16.56 21.86 -5.92
N ASP A 85 15.49 22.53 -5.50
CA ASP A 85 14.42 22.02 -4.65
C ASP A 85 13.12 22.75 -5.02
N GLN A 86 11.99 22.40 -4.39
CA GLN A 86 10.68 22.98 -4.73
C GLN A 86 9.80 23.25 -3.51
N ALA A 87 9.03 24.32 -3.56
CA ALA A 87 8.00 24.64 -2.57
C ALA A 87 7.01 25.65 -3.15
N ASP A 88 5.78 25.68 -2.64
CA ASP A 88 4.81 26.73 -2.93
C ASP A 88 5.16 27.99 -2.13
N ILE A 89 6.09 28.80 -2.65
CA ILE A 89 6.63 29.98 -1.97
C ILE A 89 5.55 31.05 -1.84
N THR A 90 4.62 31.12 -2.80
CA THR A 90 3.58 32.16 -2.85
C THR A 90 2.26 31.76 -2.19
N ASP A 91 2.15 30.53 -1.68
CA ASP A 91 0.92 29.96 -1.09
C ASP A 91 -0.27 30.03 -2.06
N ASN A 92 -0.01 29.80 -3.34
CA ASN A 92 -1.00 29.92 -4.43
C ASN A 92 -1.46 28.56 -4.99
N GLY A 93 -0.94 27.46 -4.44
CA GLY A 93 -1.22 26.08 -4.85
C GLY A 93 -0.28 25.52 -5.92
N PHE A 94 0.73 26.28 -6.35
CA PHE A 94 1.72 25.87 -7.36
C PHE A 94 3.12 25.86 -6.75
N ASN A 95 3.87 24.77 -6.95
CA ASN A 95 5.27 24.76 -6.50
C ASN A 95 6.13 25.62 -7.41
N ASP A 96 7.01 26.39 -6.80
CA ASP A 96 8.09 27.17 -7.39
C ASP A 96 9.39 26.36 -7.38
N VAL A 97 10.31 26.68 -8.30
CA VAL A 97 11.66 26.06 -8.33
C VAL A 97 12.63 26.92 -7.54
N ILE A 98 13.27 26.37 -6.51
CA ILE A 98 14.43 27.00 -5.86
C ILE A 98 15.69 26.44 -6.50
N VAL A 99 16.61 27.30 -6.93
CA VAL A 99 17.82 26.88 -7.66
C VAL A 99 19.04 27.68 -7.23
N CYS A 100 20.19 27.00 -7.10
CA CYS A 100 21.48 27.68 -7.01
C CYS A 100 22.24 27.63 -8.33
N TYR A 101 22.87 28.74 -8.70
CA TYR A 101 23.60 28.89 -9.95
C TYR A 101 24.81 29.82 -9.80
N LYS A 102 25.50 30.05 -10.92
CA LYS A 102 26.75 30.79 -11.03
C LYS A 102 27.83 30.14 -10.17
N TYR A 103 27.94 28.81 -10.26
CA TYR A 103 28.83 28.03 -9.41
C TYR A 103 30.33 28.26 -9.73
N GLY A 104 30.65 28.41 -11.01
CA GLY A 104 32.01 28.29 -11.56
C GLY A 104 32.19 26.96 -12.29
N LYS A 105 33.42 26.57 -12.64
CA LYS A 105 33.64 25.40 -13.50
C LYS A 105 33.81 24.10 -12.72
N THR A 106 34.56 24.15 -11.63
CA THR A 106 34.87 22.99 -10.78
C THR A 106 34.94 23.42 -9.32
N MET A 107 35.07 22.47 -8.38
CA MET A 107 35.29 22.82 -6.96
C MET A 107 36.58 23.60 -6.71
N LEU A 108 37.54 23.58 -7.65
CA LEU A 108 38.77 24.37 -7.54
C LEU A 108 38.64 25.73 -8.24
N ASP A 109 37.72 25.86 -9.21
CA ASP A 109 37.51 27.07 -10.03
C ASP A 109 36.06 27.58 -9.87
N THR A 110 35.68 27.85 -8.63
CA THR A 110 34.36 28.39 -8.28
C THR A 110 34.32 29.90 -8.51
N ASP A 111 33.17 30.48 -8.88
CA ASP A 111 33.04 31.94 -8.98
C ASP A 111 32.94 32.57 -7.58
N PRO A 112 33.90 33.42 -7.15
CA PRO A 112 33.84 34.10 -5.86
C PRO A 112 32.59 34.96 -5.66
N GLU A 113 32.06 35.53 -6.74
CA GLU A 113 30.85 36.35 -6.72
C GLU A 113 29.58 35.54 -7.00
N GLY A 114 29.72 34.23 -7.17
CA GLY A 114 28.69 33.29 -7.55
C GLY A 114 28.00 32.58 -6.37
N GLY A 115 27.49 31.38 -6.67
CA GLY A 115 26.68 30.58 -5.75
C GLY A 115 25.41 31.30 -5.30
N ILE A 116 24.73 31.90 -6.27
CA ILE A 116 23.49 32.65 -6.09
C ILE A 116 22.34 31.67 -5.93
N ILE A 117 21.43 31.95 -4.99
CA ILE A 117 20.16 31.25 -4.82
C ILE A 117 19.03 32.16 -5.28
N VAL A 118 18.16 31.65 -6.14
CA VAL A 118 16.89 32.27 -6.54
C VAL A 118 15.75 31.29 -6.37
N TRP A 119 14.54 31.80 -6.26
CA TRP A 119 13.33 31.01 -6.55
C TRP A 119 12.70 31.53 -7.86
N LEU A 120 12.21 30.61 -8.67
CA LEU A 120 11.59 30.85 -9.96
C LEU A 120 10.08 30.71 -9.80
N GLU A 121 9.37 31.82 -9.99
CA GLU A 121 7.92 31.94 -9.79
C GLU A 121 7.17 31.13 -10.86
N ASN A 122 6.42 30.14 -10.41
CA ASN A 122 5.55 29.34 -11.26
C ASN A 122 4.37 30.21 -11.73
N PRO A 123 4.19 30.42 -13.04
CA PRO A 123 3.14 31.30 -13.57
C PRO A 123 1.74 30.68 -13.50
N GLY A 124 1.59 29.43 -13.02
CA GLY A 124 0.35 28.65 -12.97
C GLY A 124 -0.09 28.11 -14.33
N SER A 125 -0.10 28.96 -15.37
CA SER A 125 -0.35 28.54 -16.77
C SER A 125 0.96 28.37 -17.53
N ILE A 126 1.41 27.12 -17.65
CA ILE A 126 2.72 26.75 -18.20
C ILE A 126 2.66 26.60 -19.75
N THR A 127 1.91 27.47 -20.43
CA THR A 127 1.64 27.37 -21.88
C THR A 127 2.53 28.27 -22.74
N ASP A 128 3.23 29.22 -22.14
CA ASP A 128 4.10 30.16 -22.83
C ASP A 128 5.56 29.72 -22.62
N ASN A 129 6.35 29.61 -23.70
CA ASN A 129 7.82 29.41 -23.64
C ASN A 129 8.57 30.64 -23.06
N LYS A 130 7.96 31.35 -22.10
CA LYS A 130 8.55 32.49 -21.42
C LYS A 130 9.33 32.00 -20.20
N PRO A 131 10.51 32.56 -19.93
CA PRO A 131 11.22 32.24 -18.70
C PRO A 131 10.38 32.59 -17.47
N TRP A 132 10.42 31.73 -16.46
CA TRP A 132 9.84 31.99 -15.15
C TRP A 132 10.59 33.14 -14.49
N LYS A 133 9.85 33.98 -13.77
CA LYS A 133 10.43 35.16 -13.12
C LYS A 133 11.29 34.71 -11.94
N ASP A 134 12.54 35.14 -11.91
CA ASP A 134 13.44 34.87 -10.80
C ASP A 134 13.32 35.92 -9.69
N HIS A 135 13.53 35.48 -8.46
CA HIS A 135 13.53 36.30 -7.27
C HIS A 135 14.72 35.92 -6.39
N TYR A 136 15.54 36.91 -6.04
CA TYR A 136 16.78 36.69 -5.30
C TYR A 136 16.53 36.27 -3.85
N VAL A 137 17.21 35.20 -3.43
CA VAL A 137 17.18 34.71 -2.04
C VAL A 137 18.44 35.14 -1.30
N GLY A 138 19.62 34.89 -1.87
CA GLY A 138 20.91 35.11 -1.21
C GLY A 138 22.06 34.51 -2.00
N LYS A 139 23.27 34.50 -1.44
CA LYS A 139 24.41 33.81 -2.05
C LYS A 139 25.44 33.30 -1.03
N SER A 140 26.19 32.29 -1.42
CA SER A 140 27.50 31.96 -0.85
C SER A 140 28.36 31.33 -1.92
N THR A 141 29.64 31.70 -2.01
CA THR A 141 30.60 31.12 -2.94
C THR A 141 30.50 29.59 -2.92
N ALA A 142 30.54 28.97 -4.10
CA ALA A 142 30.49 27.52 -4.28
C ALA A 142 29.23 26.82 -3.76
N MET A 143 28.09 27.51 -3.65
CA MET A 143 26.79 26.90 -3.36
C MET A 143 26.53 25.69 -4.27
N HIS A 144 26.34 24.52 -3.68
CA HIS A 144 26.38 23.24 -4.40
C HIS A 144 25.19 22.32 -4.08
N ARG A 145 24.59 22.42 -2.89
CA ARG A 145 23.31 21.79 -2.53
C ARG A 145 22.45 22.78 -1.76
N LEU A 146 21.14 22.56 -1.80
CA LEU A 146 20.18 23.30 -0.98
C LEU A 146 18.99 22.42 -0.62
N ARG A 147 18.34 22.70 0.51
CA ARG A 147 17.10 22.04 0.92
C ARG A 147 16.10 23.06 1.44
N VAL A 148 14.86 22.98 0.97
CA VAL A 148 13.74 23.78 1.46
C VAL A 148 12.92 22.99 2.48
N GLY A 149 12.45 23.65 3.53
CA GLY A 149 11.67 23.00 4.59
C GLY A 149 11.33 23.93 5.75
N HIS A 150 11.00 23.31 6.87
CA HIS A 150 10.63 23.94 8.13
C HIS A 150 11.61 23.51 9.22
N PHE A 151 12.75 24.21 9.33
CA PHE A 151 13.86 23.74 10.17
C PHE A 151 13.90 24.37 11.56
N THR A 152 13.46 25.62 11.69
CA THR A 152 13.40 26.34 12.98
C THR A 152 11.98 26.75 13.36
N GLN A 153 11.04 26.71 12.42
CA GLN A 153 9.63 27.05 12.58
C GLN A 153 8.78 26.43 11.45
N THR A 154 7.44 26.45 11.60
CA THR A 154 6.49 25.71 10.73
C THR A 154 5.54 26.60 9.93
N LYS A 155 5.74 27.92 9.90
CA LYS A 155 4.83 28.92 9.31
C LYS A 155 5.28 29.46 7.96
N ARG A 156 6.58 29.52 7.72
CA ARG A 156 7.18 30.06 6.51
C ARG A 156 8.24 29.11 5.98
N TRP A 157 8.54 29.18 4.70
CA TRP A 157 9.61 28.38 4.12
C TRP A 157 10.98 28.86 4.58
N GLU A 158 11.89 27.90 4.73
CA GLU A 158 13.29 28.13 5.01
C GLU A 158 14.13 27.32 4.04
N ILE A 159 15.28 27.86 3.65
CA ILE A 159 16.23 27.20 2.73
C ILE A 159 17.55 27.07 3.48
N ILE A 160 18.09 25.85 3.60
CA ILE A 160 19.47 25.66 4.03
C ILE A 160 20.34 25.50 2.79
N GLY A 161 21.37 26.34 2.68
CA GLY A 161 22.35 26.33 1.60
C GLY A 161 23.66 25.67 2.03
N PHE A 162 24.18 24.79 1.18
CA PHE A 162 25.40 24.02 1.40
C PHE A 162 26.43 24.27 0.27
N PRO A 163 27.43 25.12 0.53
CA PRO A 163 28.62 25.20 -0.31
C PRO A 163 29.45 23.92 -0.25
N VAL A 164 30.02 23.50 -1.39
CA VAL A 164 30.95 22.35 -1.39
C VAL A 164 32.33 22.75 -0.89
N VAL A 165 32.80 23.95 -1.19
CA VAL A 165 34.09 24.50 -0.72
C VAL A 165 33.89 25.91 -0.20
N SER A 166 34.82 26.39 0.62
CA SER A 166 34.71 27.73 1.22
C SER A 166 35.15 28.84 0.25
N ARG A 167 36.04 28.52 -0.69
CA ARG A 167 36.61 29.44 -1.67
C ARG A 167 37.31 28.65 -2.80
N PRO A 168 37.63 29.29 -3.94
CA PRO A 168 38.37 28.64 -5.01
C PRO A 168 39.72 28.09 -4.52
N TYR A 169 40.15 26.96 -5.09
CA TYR A 169 41.40 26.27 -4.79
C TYR A 169 41.58 25.80 -3.34
N ASP A 170 40.50 25.64 -2.56
CA ASP A 170 40.56 25.23 -1.14
C ASP A 170 39.60 24.07 -0.83
N LEU A 171 40.15 22.86 -0.76
CA LEU A 171 39.39 21.62 -0.44
C LEU A 171 39.38 21.28 1.06
N TYR A 172 40.04 22.06 1.90
CA TYR A 172 40.35 21.67 3.28
C TYR A 172 39.67 22.57 4.31
N SER A 173 39.51 23.86 3.99
CA SER A 173 38.90 24.79 4.93
C SER A 173 37.41 24.50 5.11
N PRO A 174 36.89 24.57 6.36
CA PRO A 174 35.48 24.37 6.61
C PRO A 174 34.58 25.34 5.82
N VAL A 175 33.41 24.86 5.43
CA VAL A 175 32.44 25.59 4.60
C VAL A 175 31.34 26.22 5.46
N PRO A 176 30.84 27.41 5.09
CA PRO A 176 29.73 28.03 5.80
C PRO A 176 28.39 27.41 5.39
N VAL A 177 27.60 26.96 6.36
CA VAL A 177 26.22 26.50 6.16
C VAL A 177 25.26 27.61 6.59
N PHE A 178 24.34 28.01 5.72
CA PHE A 178 23.44 29.13 5.96
C PHE A 178 21.97 28.68 5.96
N LEU A 179 21.15 29.30 6.81
CA LEU A 179 19.69 29.23 6.73
C LEU A 179 19.15 30.56 6.23
N PHE A 180 18.38 30.55 5.14
CA PHE A 180 17.63 31.68 4.60
C PHE A 180 16.16 31.52 4.96
N ARG A 181 15.51 32.59 5.43
CA ARG A 181 14.11 32.57 5.88
C ARG A 181 13.24 33.40 4.94
N GLN A 182 12.11 32.83 4.53
CA GLN A 182 11.16 33.53 3.71
C GLN A 182 10.66 34.80 4.42
N PRO A 183 10.76 35.98 3.79
CA PRO A 183 10.24 37.23 4.35
C PRO A 183 8.72 37.33 4.13
N ASP A 184 8.05 38.19 4.91
CA ASP A 184 6.59 38.35 4.84
C ASP A 184 6.11 38.88 3.47
N ASN A 185 6.93 39.67 2.76
CA ASN A 185 6.65 40.15 1.40
C ASN A 185 7.66 39.55 0.41
N VAL A 186 7.51 38.26 0.12
CA VAL A 186 8.46 37.49 -0.69
C VAL A 186 8.60 37.99 -2.13
N LEU A 187 7.52 38.49 -2.74
CA LEU A 187 7.50 38.95 -4.14
C LEU A 187 8.29 40.26 -4.39
N ASN A 188 8.55 41.03 -3.33
CA ASN A 188 9.27 42.31 -3.42
C ASN A 188 10.54 42.31 -2.56
N ALA A 189 10.95 41.15 -2.05
CA ALA A 189 12.15 41.03 -1.25
C ALA A 189 13.39 41.23 -2.13
N THR A 190 14.32 42.07 -1.67
CA THR A 190 15.62 42.22 -2.33
C THR A 190 16.58 41.08 -1.98
N GLU A 191 16.40 40.46 -0.81
CA GLU A 191 17.15 39.33 -0.28
C GLU A 191 16.34 38.71 0.87
N TRP A 192 16.53 37.42 1.14
CA TRP A 192 15.96 36.75 2.31
C TRP A 192 16.83 36.96 3.55
N PRO A 193 16.25 37.25 4.73
CA PRO A 193 16.99 37.22 5.99
C PRO A 193 17.71 35.88 6.18
N HIS A 194 18.98 35.90 6.56
CA HIS A 194 19.77 34.69 6.72
C HIS A 194 20.58 34.66 8.02
N GLU A 195 20.92 33.46 8.47
CA GLU A 195 21.82 33.19 9.58
C GLU A 195 22.88 32.16 9.19
N LEU A 196 24.07 32.29 9.77
CA LEU A 196 25.11 31.27 9.69
C LEU A 196 24.82 30.18 10.74
N ILE A 197 24.66 28.94 10.29
CA ILE A 197 24.49 27.76 11.16
C ILE A 197 25.85 27.33 11.74
N THR A 198 26.84 27.13 10.87
CA THR A 198 28.22 26.71 11.22
C THR A 198 29.18 27.12 10.12
N GLN A 199 30.46 27.31 10.45
CA GLN A 199 31.59 27.51 9.51
C GLN A 199 32.88 26.88 10.04
N ASP A 200 32.78 25.88 10.92
CA ASP A 200 33.92 25.33 11.64
C ASP A 200 33.95 23.80 11.62
N TYR A 201 32.90 23.17 11.10
CA TYR A 201 32.74 21.72 11.16
C TYR A 201 32.94 21.02 9.81
N PHE A 202 32.17 21.40 8.79
CA PHE A 202 32.08 20.63 7.55
C PHE A 202 33.11 21.04 6.51
N SER A 203 33.68 20.09 5.77
CA SER A 203 34.45 20.33 4.55
C SER A 203 33.97 19.42 3.41
N VAL A 204 33.97 19.91 2.16
CA VAL A 204 33.53 19.14 0.98
C VAL A 204 32.12 18.55 1.14
N ILE A 205 31.11 19.40 1.37
CA ILE A 205 29.71 18.94 1.42
C ILE A 205 29.24 18.62 -0.01
N HIS A 206 28.95 17.35 -0.27
CA HIS A 206 28.55 16.92 -1.62
C HIS A 206 27.07 16.60 -1.74
N ASP A 207 26.41 16.21 -0.65
CA ASP A 207 25.01 15.84 -0.69
C ASP A 207 24.29 16.12 0.63
N SER A 208 22.98 16.28 0.55
CA SER A 208 22.12 16.52 1.71
C SER A 208 20.74 15.90 1.51
N VAL A 209 20.12 15.36 2.56
CA VAL A 209 18.76 14.80 2.51
C VAL A 209 17.93 15.38 3.65
N ARG A 210 16.80 16.01 3.29
CA ARG A 210 15.81 16.47 4.26
C ARG A 210 15.04 15.27 4.80
N ILE A 211 14.92 15.19 6.11
CA ILE A 211 14.13 14.17 6.79
C ILE A 211 13.13 14.84 7.73
N ASN A 212 11.95 14.24 7.87
CA ASN A 212 10.96 14.66 8.84
C ASN A 212 10.94 13.66 10.00
N ASP A 213 11.62 14.01 11.09
CA ASP A 213 11.74 13.18 12.30
C ASP A 213 10.99 13.79 13.51
N GLY A 214 10.05 14.70 13.27
CA GLY A 214 9.32 15.41 14.32
C GLY A 214 8.46 16.57 13.80
N GLN A 215 8.36 17.66 14.57
CA GLN A 215 7.64 18.85 14.15
C GLN A 215 8.44 19.71 13.15
N LEU A 216 9.76 19.70 13.29
CA LEU A 216 10.71 20.42 12.44
C LEU A 216 11.49 19.41 11.61
N ASP A 217 11.86 19.81 10.41
CA ASP A 217 12.71 19.03 9.52
C ASP A 217 14.16 19.00 10.05
N SER A 218 14.84 17.89 9.78
CA SER A 218 16.27 17.70 10.00
C SER A 218 16.97 17.42 8.67
N ILE A 219 18.31 17.49 8.64
CA ILE A 219 19.09 17.23 7.43
C ILE A 219 20.21 16.23 7.71
N LEU A 220 20.28 15.17 6.90
CA LEU A 220 21.49 14.36 6.76
C LEU A 220 22.45 15.02 5.77
N ILE A 221 23.74 15.07 6.11
CA ILE A 221 24.79 15.73 5.34
C ILE A 221 25.91 14.72 5.09
N ALA A 222 26.31 14.57 3.83
CA ALA A 222 27.50 13.84 3.41
C ALA A 222 28.64 14.83 3.11
N SER A 223 29.74 14.69 3.84
CA SER A 223 30.93 15.52 3.72
C SER A 223 32.21 14.72 3.97
N ASN A 224 33.37 15.38 3.95
CA ASN A 224 34.64 14.76 4.36
C ASN A 224 34.62 14.21 5.80
N GLU A 225 33.79 14.78 6.67
CA GLU A 225 33.59 14.32 8.05
C GLU A 225 32.69 13.08 8.11
N GLY A 226 32.26 12.53 6.96
CA GLY A 226 31.39 11.38 6.84
C GLY A 226 29.92 11.78 6.77
N ILE A 227 29.08 11.15 7.58
CA ILE A 227 27.64 11.42 7.67
C ILE A 227 27.33 12.11 8.98
N SER A 228 26.60 13.21 8.92
CA SER A 228 26.12 13.94 10.10
C SER A 228 24.65 14.30 9.97
N LEU A 229 23.93 14.30 11.10
CA LEU A 229 22.58 14.79 11.23
C LEU A 229 22.61 16.21 11.82
N LEU A 230 22.12 17.18 11.04
CA LEU A 230 21.91 18.56 11.45
C LEU A 230 20.43 18.77 11.81
N TYR A 231 20.15 19.26 13.01
CA TYR A 231 18.78 19.59 13.42
C TYR A 231 18.75 20.76 14.40
N PHE A 232 17.60 21.45 14.47
CA PHE A 232 17.39 22.50 15.45
C PHE A 232 16.72 21.92 16.71
N ASP A 233 17.38 22.02 17.85
CA ASP A 233 16.78 21.63 19.13
C ASP A 233 15.98 22.80 19.70
N GLN A 234 14.66 22.66 19.73
CA GLN A 234 13.75 23.69 20.25
C GLN A 234 13.90 23.93 21.76
N ASN A 235 14.39 22.93 22.51
CA ASN A 235 14.53 23.06 23.96
C ASN A 235 15.70 23.97 24.33
N SER A 236 16.85 23.79 23.67
CA SER A 236 18.04 24.64 23.85
C SER A 236 18.05 25.86 22.93
N ASN A 237 17.18 25.90 21.91
CA ASN A 237 17.14 26.92 20.86
C ASN A 237 18.50 27.04 20.14
N GLN A 238 19.07 25.88 19.78
CA GLN A 238 20.39 25.78 19.15
C GLN A 238 20.38 24.74 18.03
N TRP A 239 21.26 24.95 17.05
CA TRP A 239 21.60 23.96 16.04
C TRP A 239 22.50 22.88 16.64
N ILE A 240 22.16 21.62 16.38
CA ILE A 240 22.93 20.45 16.82
C ILE A 240 23.43 19.70 15.60
N ILE A 241 24.73 19.39 15.60
CA ILE A 241 25.36 18.49 14.63
C ILE A 241 25.65 17.18 15.37
N LYS A 242 24.90 16.12 15.03
CA LYS A 242 25.16 14.76 15.52
C LYS A 242 25.94 14.00 14.45
N HIS A 243 27.16 13.59 14.77
CA HIS A 243 27.93 12.69 13.92
C HIS A 243 27.28 11.30 13.89
N ILE A 244 27.16 10.71 12.70
CA ILE A 244 26.57 9.38 12.47
C ILE A 244 27.64 8.37 12.12
N GLY A 245 28.57 8.74 11.24
CA GLY A 245 29.57 7.81 10.75
C GLY A 245 30.69 8.50 10.02
N ASP A 246 31.86 7.87 10.05
CA ASP A 246 33.14 8.45 9.65
C ASP A 246 33.42 8.37 8.14
N GLY A 247 32.67 7.58 7.39
CA GLY A 247 32.91 7.35 5.96
C GLY A 247 34.20 6.58 5.64
N GLU A 248 34.65 6.71 4.40
CA GLU A 248 35.89 6.11 3.91
C GLU A 248 37.10 6.96 4.34
N LYS A 249 38.08 6.36 4.99
CA LYS A 249 39.28 7.06 5.51
C LYS A 249 40.60 6.54 4.96
N ASP A 250 40.62 5.29 4.49
CA ASP A 250 41.87 4.58 4.19
C ASP A 250 42.48 5.05 2.87
N GLN A 251 41.63 5.47 1.92
CA GLN A 251 42.08 5.98 0.62
C GLN A 251 42.60 7.43 0.66
N LYS A 252 42.40 8.17 1.75
CA LYS A 252 42.67 9.63 1.83
C LYS A 252 44.06 10.04 1.33
N GLN A 253 45.10 9.29 1.73
CA GLN A 253 46.47 9.61 1.33
C GLN A 253 46.72 9.43 -0.18
N GLN A 254 45.95 8.57 -0.84
CA GLN A 254 46.09 8.24 -2.25
C GLN A 254 45.25 9.17 -3.12
N ILE A 255 44.04 9.53 -2.68
CA ILE A 255 43.03 10.19 -3.53
C ILE A 255 42.61 11.59 -3.05
N GLY A 256 43.09 12.05 -1.90
CA GLY A 256 42.79 13.39 -1.37
C GLY A 256 41.40 13.56 -0.72
N PHE A 257 40.43 12.69 -1.04
CA PHE A 257 39.08 12.69 -0.46
C PHE A 257 38.91 11.63 0.64
N HIS A 258 37.99 11.89 1.57
CA HIS A 258 37.58 10.98 2.65
C HIS A 258 36.12 11.24 3.03
N GLY A 259 35.57 10.49 4.00
CA GLY A 259 34.20 10.67 4.44
C GLY A 259 33.19 10.08 3.47
N SER A 260 32.13 10.82 3.17
CA SER A 260 31.00 10.40 2.35
C SER A 260 30.67 11.45 1.29
N GLY A 261 30.33 10.99 0.08
CA GLY A 261 29.94 11.85 -1.04
C GLY A 261 28.44 11.82 -1.33
N GLY A 262 27.72 10.76 -1.01
CA GLY A 262 26.28 10.67 -1.23
C GLY A 262 25.65 9.78 -0.17
N MET A 263 24.40 10.05 0.19
CA MET A 263 23.66 9.27 1.16
C MET A 263 22.15 9.39 0.95
N HIS A 264 21.42 8.42 1.47
CA HIS A 264 19.97 8.53 1.65
C HIS A 264 19.59 7.85 2.95
N ILE A 265 18.31 7.78 3.28
CA ILE A 265 17.81 7.02 4.42
C ILE A 265 16.74 6.04 3.96
N GLY A 266 16.82 4.81 4.46
CA GLY A 266 15.93 3.71 4.09
C GLY A 266 15.09 3.25 5.27
N ARG A 267 13.82 3.01 4.98
CA ARG A 267 12.83 2.41 5.87
C ARG A 267 12.92 0.89 5.85
N ILE A 268 12.62 0.27 6.99
CA ILE A 268 12.32 -1.17 7.09
C ILE A 268 11.03 -1.29 7.89
N LYS A 269 9.96 -1.76 7.24
CA LYS A 269 8.61 -1.84 7.83
C LYS A 269 8.17 -0.50 8.45
N ASP A 270 7.92 -0.51 9.77
CA ASP A 270 7.45 0.65 10.53
C ASP A 270 8.58 1.59 10.98
N ASP A 271 9.85 1.24 10.73
CA ASP A 271 11.00 2.08 11.09
C ASP A 271 11.46 2.91 9.88
N PRO A 272 11.12 4.20 9.80
CA PRO A 272 11.45 5.05 8.65
C PRO A 272 12.95 5.36 8.53
N PHE A 273 13.75 5.05 9.55
CA PHE A 273 15.15 5.43 9.67
C PHE A 273 16.00 4.23 10.05
N ALA A 274 15.81 3.10 9.35
CA ALA A 274 16.39 1.81 9.70
C ALA A 274 17.86 1.68 9.28
N TYR A 275 18.19 2.19 8.08
CA TYR A 275 19.56 2.16 7.56
C TYR A 275 19.85 3.39 6.69
N ILE A 276 21.13 3.72 6.48
CA ILE A 276 21.60 4.84 5.65
C ILE A 276 22.59 4.28 4.62
N PRO A 277 22.23 4.08 3.35
CA PRO A 277 23.20 3.75 2.31
C PRO A 277 24.02 4.97 1.95
N ALA A 278 25.28 4.76 1.60
CA ALA A 278 26.22 5.83 1.28
C ALA A 278 27.17 5.46 0.13
N ILE A 279 27.58 6.51 -0.59
CA ILE A 279 28.69 6.51 -1.54
C ILE A 279 29.85 7.23 -0.87
N GLU A 280 31.04 6.63 -0.87
CA GLU A 280 32.18 7.12 -0.13
C GLU A 280 33.47 7.07 -0.96
N PRO A 281 34.33 8.11 -0.91
CA PRO A 281 34.06 9.49 -0.46
C PRO A 281 33.42 10.34 -1.59
N PHE A 282 33.75 11.64 -1.73
CA PHE A 282 33.34 12.49 -2.86
C PHE A 282 33.62 11.81 -4.21
N HIS A 283 32.60 11.72 -5.07
CA HIS A 283 32.63 10.97 -6.32
C HIS A 283 33.23 9.54 -6.17
N GLY A 284 33.01 8.89 -5.03
CA GLY A 284 33.79 7.73 -4.61
C GLY A 284 33.44 6.40 -5.29
N ASN A 285 34.12 5.34 -4.83
CA ASN A 285 33.93 3.97 -5.30
C ASN A 285 33.40 3.01 -4.25
N VAL A 286 33.34 3.40 -2.98
CA VAL A 286 32.87 2.52 -1.90
C VAL A 286 31.38 2.73 -1.71
N ILE A 287 30.62 1.64 -1.74
CA ILE A 287 29.21 1.62 -1.35
C ILE A 287 29.15 0.98 0.03
N SER A 288 28.58 1.71 0.98
CA SER A 288 28.42 1.27 2.36
C SER A 288 26.98 1.45 2.82
N VAL A 289 26.63 0.82 3.93
CA VAL A 289 25.40 1.06 4.67
C VAL A 289 25.73 1.26 6.14
N TYR A 290 25.05 2.20 6.77
CA TYR A 290 25.05 2.38 8.20
C TYR A 290 23.76 1.83 8.77
N VAL A 291 23.85 0.96 9.76
CA VAL A 291 22.69 0.34 10.41
C VAL A 291 22.68 0.75 11.87
N LYS A 292 21.51 1.16 12.38
CA LYS A 292 21.38 1.54 13.78
C LYS A 292 21.14 0.36 14.71
N ASP A 293 21.47 0.54 15.98
CA ASP A 293 21.06 -0.38 17.04
C ASP A 293 19.53 -0.50 17.13
N THR A 294 19.02 -1.74 17.27
CA THR A 294 17.58 -2.05 17.35
C THR A 294 16.86 -1.27 18.45
N ASN A 295 15.66 -0.75 18.15
CA ASN A 295 14.77 0.01 19.04
C ASN A 295 15.23 1.43 19.41
N SER A 296 16.20 1.99 18.69
CA SER A 296 16.72 3.34 18.93
C SER A 296 16.12 4.38 17.98
N SER A 297 15.87 5.58 18.47
CA SER A 297 15.51 6.73 17.62
C SER A 297 16.73 7.23 16.83
N LEU A 298 16.54 7.82 15.65
CA LEU A 298 17.62 8.37 14.82
C LEU A 298 18.64 9.23 15.62
N ARG A 299 18.12 10.06 16.53
CA ARG A 299 18.91 10.99 17.35
C ARG A 299 19.64 10.33 18.52
N GLU A 300 19.28 9.12 18.92
CA GLU A 300 19.91 8.40 20.05
C GLU A 300 20.75 7.19 19.61
N SER A 301 20.49 6.66 18.41
CA SER A 301 21.20 5.50 17.86
C SER A 301 22.70 5.71 17.75
N GLN A 302 23.44 4.65 18.05
CA GLN A 302 24.74 4.39 17.43
C GLN A 302 24.53 3.68 16.10
N TRP A 303 25.48 3.87 15.18
CA TRP A 303 25.41 3.37 13.82
C TRP A 303 26.67 2.57 13.49
N GLU A 304 26.47 1.38 12.91
CA GLU A 304 27.56 0.52 12.47
C GLU A 304 27.66 0.55 10.94
N ARG A 305 28.88 0.77 10.43
CA ARG A 305 29.18 0.85 9.00
C ARG A 305 29.53 -0.53 8.45
N TYR A 306 28.85 -0.93 7.38
CA TYR A 306 29.15 -2.11 6.59
C TYR A 306 29.52 -1.71 5.16
N ILE A 307 30.67 -2.17 4.66
CA ILE A 307 31.03 -2.01 3.24
C ILE A 307 30.32 -3.11 2.44
N LEU A 308 29.55 -2.71 1.43
CA LEU A 308 28.88 -3.63 0.52
C LEU A 308 29.75 -3.90 -0.71
N ASP A 309 30.32 -2.86 -1.30
CA ASP A 309 31.05 -2.96 -2.57
C ASP A 309 32.14 -1.89 -2.72
N VAL A 310 33.14 -2.19 -3.54
CA VAL A 310 34.21 -1.26 -3.94
C VAL A 310 34.41 -1.32 -5.46
N TYR A 311 34.18 -0.21 -6.15
CA TYR A 311 34.07 -0.13 -7.61
C TYR A 311 35.27 0.50 -8.31
N GLY A 312 36.11 -0.34 -8.91
CA GLY A 312 37.26 0.14 -9.69
C GLY A 312 38.24 0.97 -8.85
N TYR A 313 39.21 1.60 -9.51
CA TYR A 313 40.16 2.50 -8.87
C TYR A 313 39.83 3.95 -9.18
N PRO A 314 39.95 4.87 -8.22
CA PRO A 314 39.84 6.29 -8.49
C PRO A 314 40.86 6.75 -9.55
N ASN A 315 40.48 7.78 -10.32
CA ASN A 315 41.31 8.39 -11.36
C ASN A 315 42.40 9.28 -10.74
N GLU A 316 43.19 9.96 -11.59
CA GLU A 316 44.27 10.85 -11.15
C GLU A 316 43.79 12.05 -10.31
N SER A 317 42.52 12.43 -10.43
CA SER A 317 41.86 13.46 -9.61
C SER A 317 41.27 12.91 -8.31
N GLY A 318 41.45 11.62 -8.02
CA GLY A 318 40.94 10.97 -6.83
C GLY A 318 39.45 10.61 -6.88
N GLU A 319 38.83 10.65 -8.06
CA GLU A 319 37.41 10.38 -8.24
C GLU A 319 37.14 9.03 -8.92
N SER A 320 35.99 8.44 -8.65
CA SER A 320 35.45 7.27 -9.33
C SER A 320 34.01 7.54 -9.80
N SER A 321 33.22 6.48 -9.89
CA SER A 321 31.95 6.45 -10.62
C SER A 321 30.73 6.77 -9.76
N GLY A 322 30.74 6.60 -8.44
CA GLY A 322 29.54 6.86 -7.62
C GLY A 322 29.21 8.35 -7.55
N HIS A 323 27.94 8.72 -7.72
CA HIS A 323 27.52 10.13 -7.64
C HIS A 323 26.28 10.38 -6.77
N TYR A 324 25.29 9.48 -6.79
CA TYR A 324 24.02 9.69 -6.08
C TYR A 324 23.38 8.38 -5.61
N VAL A 325 22.65 8.45 -4.50
CA VAL A 325 21.91 7.30 -3.95
C VAL A 325 20.50 7.76 -3.55
N VAL A 326 19.52 6.89 -3.73
CA VAL A 326 18.13 7.14 -3.33
C VAL A 326 17.51 5.86 -2.78
N CYS A 327 16.66 5.98 -1.75
CA CYS A 327 15.89 4.86 -1.21
C CYS A 327 14.42 4.99 -1.59
N ALA A 328 13.81 3.85 -1.91
CA ALA A 328 12.37 3.70 -2.06
C ALA A 328 11.98 2.22 -2.00
N ASP A 329 10.73 1.97 -1.65
CA ASP A 329 10.10 0.65 -1.68
C ASP A 329 9.67 0.32 -3.12
N PHE A 330 10.60 -0.21 -3.91
CA PHE A 330 10.39 -0.53 -5.32
C PHE A 330 9.63 -1.84 -5.50
N ASP A 331 9.57 -2.71 -4.50
CA ASP A 331 8.87 -4.00 -4.60
C ASP A 331 7.58 -4.10 -3.79
N LYS A 332 7.29 -3.08 -2.99
CA LYS A 332 6.09 -2.91 -2.15
C LYS A 332 6.00 -3.89 -1.00
N ASP A 333 7.12 -4.43 -0.52
CA ASP A 333 7.13 -5.29 0.67
C ASP A 333 7.22 -4.49 1.99
N GLY A 334 7.33 -3.16 1.89
CA GLY A 334 7.39 -2.24 3.03
C GLY A 334 8.81 -1.92 3.49
N ASP A 335 9.82 -2.56 2.92
CA ASP A 335 11.23 -2.26 3.12
C ASP A 335 11.73 -1.42 1.93
N ASP A 336 12.42 -0.32 2.19
CA ASP A 336 13.02 0.42 1.09
C ASP A 336 14.21 -0.39 0.53
N GLU A 337 14.31 -0.45 -0.79
CA GLU A 337 15.56 -0.71 -1.48
C GLU A 337 16.34 0.59 -1.66
N PHE A 338 17.54 0.49 -2.22
CA PHE A 338 18.23 1.67 -2.69
C PHE A 338 18.85 1.48 -4.08
N LEU A 339 18.86 2.58 -4.83
CA LEU A 339 19.54 2.69 -6.11
C LEU A 339 20.81 3.51 -5.97
N VAL A 340 21.87 3.08 -6.63
CA VAL A 340 23.13 3.83 -6.74
C VAL A 340 23.35 4.25 -8.19
N ALA A 341 23.49 5.56 -8.40
CA ALA A 341 23.87 6.17 -9.66
C ALA A 341 25.38 6.17 -9.84
N HIS A 342 25.85 5.48 -10.87
CA HIS A 342 27.23 5.52 -11.30
C HIS A 342 27.40 6.30 -12.60
N ARG A 343 28.10 7.43 -12.53
CA ARG A 343 28.38 8.35 -13.65
C ARG A 343 29.27 7.73 -14.73
N GLY A 344 30.15 6.80 -14.35
CA GLY A 344 31.10 6.13 -15.23
C GLY A 344 32.56 6.45 -14.95
N PRO A 345 33.49 5.89 -15.74
CA PRO A 345 33.29 5.19 -17.03
C PRO A 345 32.80 3.72 -16.90
N PRO A 346 32.50 3.03 -18.03
CA PRO A 346 32.30 1.58 -18.05
C PRO A 346 33.54 0.83 -17.51
N PRO A 347 33.39 -0.36 -16.91
CA PRO A 347 32.15 -1.13 -16.78
C PRO A 347 31.27 -0.76 -15.56
N ASN A 348 31.72 0.19 -14.74
CA ASN A 348 31.09 0.52 -13.45
C ASN A 348 29.96 1.53 -13.55
N GLN A 349 29.78 2.20 -14.70
CA GLN A 349 28.65 3.11 -14.93
C GLN A 349 27.31 2.36 -14.94
N GLY A 350 26.22 3.02 -14.56
CA GLY A 350 24.90 2.39 -14.50
C GLY A 350 24.04 2.79 -13.32
N VAL A 351 22.93 2.06 -13.18
CA VAL A 351 22.12 2.01 -11.97
C VAL A 351 22.30 0.65 -11.32
N PHE A 352 22.67 0.62 -10.04
CA PHE A 352 22.70 -0.60 -9.23
C PHE A 352 21.56 -0.57 -8.21
N PHE A 353 20.84 -1.68 -8.11
CA PHE A 353 19.73 -1.90 -7.20
C PHE A 353 20.17 -2.80 -6.06
N TYR A 354 19.87 -2.41 -4.82
CA TYR A 354 20.21 -3.15 -3.62
C TYR A 354 18.97 -3.43 -2.77
N LYS A 355 18.71 -4.72 -2.50
CA LYS A 355 17.61 -5.18 -1.62
C LYS A 355 18.16 -5.57 -0.25
N PRO A 356 17.66 -5.00 0.87
CA PRO A 356 17.95 -5.53 2.20
C PRO A 356 17.48 -6.98 2.32
N ILE A 357 18.39 -7.87 2.76
CA ILE A 357 18.07 -9.28 3.07
C ILE A 357 18.11 -9.50 4.58
N ASP A 358 19.10 -8.92 5.24
CA ASP A 358 19.23 -8.91 6.70
C ASP A 358 20.03 -7.66 7.12
N ILE A 359 19.32 -6.59 7.43
CA ILE A 359 19.94 -5.31 7.82
C ILE A 359 20.78 -5.44 9.09
N SER A 360 20.41 -6.32 10.03
CA SER A 360 21.14 -6.50 11.29
C SER A 360 22.58 -7.01 11.11
N ARG A 361 22.89 -7.48 9.90
CA ARG A 361 24.20 -7.98 9.48
C ARG A 361 24.76 -7.24 8.28
N GLY A 362 24.12 -6.14 7.86
CA GLY A 362 24.48 -5.41 6.65
C GLY A 362 24.41 -6.25 5.37
N LEU A 363 23.49 -7.22 5.28
CA LEU A 363 23.39 -8.11 4.11
C LEU A 363 22.36 -7.59 3.10
N PHE A 364 22.84 -7.34 1.89
CA PHE A 364 22.06 -6.85 0.77
C PHE A 364 22.29 -7.72 -0.47
N ALA A 365 21.23 -7.95 -1.25
CA ALA A 365 21.33 -8.51 -2.59
C ALA A 365 21.45 -7.38 -3.62
N LYS A 366 22.14 -7.63 -4.74
CA LYS A 366 22.48 -6.58 -5.72
C LYS A 366 22.19 -7.00 -7.15
N TRP A 367 21.67 -6.07 -7.95
CA TRP A 367 21.50 -6.20 -9.39
C TRP A 367 21.97 -4.94 -10.12
N LYS A 368 22.43 -5.10 -11.36
CA LYS A 368 22.69 -3.97 -12.26
C LYS A 368 21.47 -3.80 -13.17
N ILE A 369 20.85 -2.62 -13.16
CA ILE A 369 19.60 -2.33 -13.86
C ILE A 369 19.84 -1.66 -15.21
N SER A 370 20.84 -0.78 -15.27
CA SER A 370 21.23 -0.09 -16.50
C SER A 370 22.75 -0.03 -16.63
N ASP A 371 23.24 0.00 -17.87
CA ASP A 371 24.63 0.24 -18.26
C ASP A 371 24.88 1.70 -18.69
N ASP A 372 23.86 2.56 -18.66
CA ASP A 372 23.99 3.97 -19.06
C ASP A 372 24.66 4.79 -17.95
N SER A 373 25.37 5.86 -18.34
CA SER A 373 25.89 6.82 -17.35
C SER A 373 24.74 7.52 -16.64
N VAL A 374 24.85 7.68 -15.31
CA VAL A 374 23.81 8.32 -14.49
C VAL A 374 24.43 9.34 -13.55
N ALA A 375 23.99 10.59 -13.65
CA ALA A 375 24.33 11.64 -12.70
C ALA A 375 23.45 11.59 -11.45
N ARG A 376 22.12 11.57 -11.65
CA ARG A 376 21.15 11.66 -10.56
C ARG A 376 19.92 10.84 -10.92
N ILE A 377 19.16 10.45 -9.89
CA ILE A 377 17.96 9.64 -9.99
C ILE A 377 16.81 10.42 -9.34
N ALA A 378 15.68 10.51 -10.03
CA ALA A 378 14.41 11.00 -9.50
C ALA A 378 13.42 9.84 -9.39
N ILE A 379 12.59 9.79 -8.36
CA ILE A 379 11.67 8.67 -8.09
C ILE A 379 10.22 9.14 -7.93
N ALA A 380 9.28 8.54 -8.64
CA ALA A 380 7.84 8.77 -8.48
C ALA A 380 7.07 7.65 -9.17
N ASP A 381 5.75 7.65 -9.03
CA ASP A 381 4.88 6.89 -9.92
C ASP A 381 4.63 7.71 -11.20
N PHE A 382 5.40 7.47 -12.26
CA PHE A 382 5.37 8.28 -13.49
C PHE A 382 4.31 7.82 -14.50
N ASP A 383 3.74 6.62 -14.34
CA ASP A 383 2.66 6.11 -15.18
C ASP A 383 1.34 5.82 -14.46
N ASN A 384 1.24 6.13 -13.16
CA ASN A 384 0.08 5.94 -12.30
C ASN A 384 -0.32 4.46 -12.10
N ASP A 385 0.65 3.56 -12.10
CA ASP A 385 0.43 2.14 -11.81
C ASP A 385 0.57 1.80 -10.31
N ASN A 386 0.69 2.86 -9.48
CA ASN A 386 0.92 2.84 -8.04
C ASN A 386 2.31 2.29 -7.65
N ALA A 387 3.21 1.97 -8.57
CA ALA A 387 4.58 1.54 -8.27
C ALA A 387 5.56 2.71 -8.38
N ILE A 388 6.63 2.66 -7.59
CA ILE A 388 7.70 3.66 -7.68
C ILE A 388 8.57 3.34 -8.88
N ASP A 389 8.53 4.21 -9.88
CA ASP A 389 9.45 4.25 -11.01
C ASP A 389 10.69 5.09 -10.66
N PHE A 390 11.67 5.09 -11.56
CA PHE A 390 12.76 6.05 -11.48
C PHE A 390 13.12 6.66 -12.84
N ALA A 391 13.64 7.88 -12.81
CA ALA A 391 14.15 8.61 -13.95
C ALA A 391 15.63 8.94 -13.73
N THR A 392 16.41 8.94 -14.82
CA THR A 392 17.84 9.23 -14.79
C THR A 392 18.19 10.30 -15.81
N ILE A 393 19.23 11.08 -15.50
CA ILE A 393 19.92 11.93 -16.47
C ILE A 393 21.38 11.48 -16.59
N THR A 394 21.92 11.48 -17.81
CA THR A 394 23.33 11.18 -18.07
C THR A 394 24.26 12.17 -17.38
N TYR A 395 25.40 11.70 -16.87
CA TYR A 395 26.45 12.57 -16.35
C TYR A 395 27.40 12.99 -17.47
N THR A 396 27.27 14.24 -17.90
CA THR A 396 28.16 14.85 -18.88
C THR A 396 28.52 16.23 -18.40
N VAL A 397 29.69 16.33 -17.74
CA VAL A 397 30.17 17.57 -17.13
C VAL A 397 31.63 17.79 -17.51
N ALA A 398 31.87 18.87 -18.24
CA ALA A 398 33.21 19.30 -18.63
C ALA A 398 34.13 19.51 -17.42
N GLY A 399 35.37 19.02 -17.52
CA GLY A 399 36.35 19.07 -16.42
C GLY A 399 36.20 17.96 -15.38
N TYR A 400 35.17 17.12 -15.49
CA TYR A 400 34.98 15.91 -14.68
C TYR A 400 34.91 14.67 -15.57
N TYR A 401 33.71 14.29 -15.99
CA TYR A 401 33.47 13.14 -16.86
C TYR A 401 32.39 13.49 -17.87
N GLU A 402 32.66 13.22 -19.14
CA GLU A 402 31.77 13.52 -20.26
C GLU A 402 31.31 12.21 -20.89
N ALA A 403 30.17 11.70 -20.43
CA ALA A 403 29.57 10.52 -21.05
C ALA A 403 29.07 10.85 -22.47
N PRO A 404 29.20 9.91 -23.42
CA PRO A 404 28.67 10.09 -24.76
C PRO A 404 27.14 9.97 -24.77
N ASN A 405 26.50 10.63 -25.75
CA ASN A 405 25.06 10.57 -26.03
C ASN A 405 24.17 10.91 -24.81
N PRO A 406 24.27 12.12 -24.22
CA PRO A 406 23.56 12.44 -22.99
C PRO A 406 22.03 12.42 -23.19
N SER A 407 21.33 11.76 -22.28
CA SER A 407 19.88 11.51 -22.33
C SER A 407 19.19 11.73 -20.99
N ILE A 408 17.86 11.80 -21.05
CA ILE A 408 16.95 11.59 -19.92
C ILE A 408 16.12 10.36 -20.24
N ASP A 409 16.07 9.42 -19.30
CA ASP A 409 15.38 8.15 -19.42
C ASP A 409 14.50 7.89 -18.19
N ILE A 410 13.35 7.26 -18.37
CA ILE A 410 12.50 6.71 -17.31
C ILE A 410 12.59 5.18 -17.35
N PHE A 411 12.51 4.58 -16.18
CA PHE A 411 12.53 3.15 -15.93
C PHE A 411 11.26 2.79 -15.16
N TYR A 412 10.22 2.36 -15.89
CA TYR A 412 8.94 2.00 -15.30
C TYR A 412 9.04 0.68 -14.55
N ASN A 413 8.55 0.65 -13.33
CA ASN A 413 8.68 -0.46 -12.41
C ASN A 413 7.65 -1.55 -12.70
N ARG A 414 8.10 -2.56 -13.43
CA ARG A 414 7.30 -3.77 -13.70
C ARG A 414 7.58 -4.89 -12.69
N PHE A 415 8.42 -4.61 -11.69
CA PHE A 415 8.77 -5.54 -10.62
C PHE A 415 7.68 -5.63 -9.55
N ALA A 416 7.22 -4.49 -9.04
CA ALA A 416 6.17 -4.42 -8.03
C ALA A 416 4.88 -5.13 -8.50
N GLN A 417 4.52 -4.97 -9.77
CA GLN A 417 3.36 -5.65 -10.36
C GLN A 417 3.51 -7.19 -10.38
N LYS A 418 4.74 -7.70 -10.49
CA LYS A 418 5.04 -9.13 -10.49
C LYS A 418 5.09 -9.70 -9.06
N GLN A 419 5.59 -8.95 -8.07
CA GLN A 419 5.52 -9.37 -6.66
C GLN A 419 4.08 -9.36 -6.14
N LEU A 420 3.27 -8.37 -6.55
CA LEU A 420 1.82 -8.39 -6.37
C LEU A 420 1.13 -9.58 -7.05
N ARG A 421 1.76 -10.33 -7.97
CA ARG A 421 1.20 -11.61 -8.48
C ARG A 421 1.68 -12.83 -7.69
N VAL A 422 2.79 -12.72 -6.96
CA VAL A 422 3.41 -13.82 -6.19
C VAL A 422 2.92 -13.82 -4.73
N GLU A 423 2.58 -12.66 -4.16
CA GLU A 423 2.15 -12.51 -2.76
C GLU A 423 0.63 -12.45 -2.53
N LYS A 424 -0.19 -12.43 -3.59
CA LYS A 424 -1.65 -12.44 -3.41
C LYS A 424 -2.11 -13.79 -2.89
N GLU A 425 -2.78 -13.73 -1.75
CA GLU A 425 -3.38 -14.86 -1.07
C GLU A 425 -4.57 -15.41 -1.86
N ILE A 426 -5.27 -14.56 -2.61
CA ILE A 426 -6.42 -14.95 -3.42
C ILE A 426 -5.98 -15.29 -4.85
N GLN A 427 -6.09 -16.56 -5.23
CA GLN A 427 -5.80 -17.03 -6.58
C GLN A 427 -7.12 -17.23 -7.34
N VAL A 428 -7.18 -16.76 -8.59
CA VAL A 428 -8.37 -16.94 -9.45
C VAL A 428 -7.97 -17.66 -10.72
N THR A 429 -8.71 -18.72 -11.04
CA THR A 429 -8.56 -19.46 -12.29
C THR A 429 -9.92 -19.70 -12.92
N LYS A 430 -9.96 -19.76 -14.25
CA LYS A 430 -11.18 -20.15 -14.97
C LYS A 430 -11.28 -21.67 -15.04
N GLN A 431 -12.40 -22.22 -14.60
CA GLN A 431 -12.73 -23.64 -14.74
C GLN A 431 -14.06 -23.79 -15.46
N ASN A 432 -14.01 -24.20 -16.72
CA ASN A 432 -15.18 -24.29 -17.59
C ASN A 432 -15.94 -22.95 -17.67
N ASN A 433 -17.16 -22.92 -17.13
CA ASN A 433 -18.04 -21.74 -17.07
C ASN A 433 -18.06 -21.09 -15.68
N ASP A 434 -17.15 -21.48 -14.77
CA ASP A 434 -16.99 -20.88 -13.46
C ASP A 434 -15.59 -20.26 -13.28
N LEU A 435 -15.50 -19.30 -12.37
CA LEU A 435 -14.28 -18.82 -11.76
C LEU A 435 -14.07 -19.56 -10.43
N LEU A 436 -12.89 -20.14 -10.26
CA LEU A 436 -12.44 -20.75 -9.02
C LEU A 436 -11.53 -19.76 -8.29
N PHE A 437 -11.98 -19.31 -7.13
CA PHE A 437 -11.21 -18.57 -6.15
C PHE A 437 -10.61 -19.56 -5.16
N LYS A 438 -9.28 -19.53 -5.01
CA LYS A 438 -8.58 -20.21 -3.92
C LYS A 438 -8.10 -19.17 -2.92
N VAL A 439 -8.44 -19.36 -1.66
CA VAL A 439 -8.12 -18.41 -0.58
C VAL A 439 -7.48 -19.15 0.59
N PRO A 440 -6.55 -18.56 1.36
CA PRO A 440 -6.07 -19.20 2.57
C PRO A 440 -7.18 -19.19 3.62
N ARG A 441 -6.97 -19.97 4.68
CA ARG A 441 -7.84 -19.90 5.85
C ARG A 441 -7.62 -18.57 6.55
N PRO A 442 -8.67 -17.86 7.02
CA PRO A 442 -8.48 -16.52 7.56
C PRO A 442 -7.51 -16.44 8.75
N HIS A 443 -7.46 -17.46 9.61
CA HIS A 443 -6.49 -17.56 10.72
C HIS A 443 -5.02 -17.75 10.28
N LYS A 444 -4.78 -18.07 9.00
CA LYS A 444 -3.45 -18.20 8.39
C LYS A 444 -3.10 -17.03 7.47
N ALA A 445 -4.04 -16.11 7.25
CA ALA A 445 -3.79 -14.94 6.42
C ALA A 445 -2.71 -14.07 7.09
N LEU A 446 -1.73 -13.65 6.30
CA LEU A 446 -0.63 -12.80 6.74
C LEU A 446 -0.98 -11.31 6.63
N GLN A 447 -1.85 -10.99 5.68
CA GLN A 447 -2.25 -9.62 5.39
C GLN A 447 -3.72 -9.53 4.98
N TYR A 448 -4.24 -8.31 5.01
CA TYR A 448 -5.56 -8.04 4.44
C TYR A 448 -5.43 -7.95 2.92
N GLU A 449 -6.34 -8.61 2.23
CA GLU A 449 -6.45 -8.53 0.78
C GLU A 449 -7.93 -8.40 0.41
N GLU A 450 -8.25 -7.44 -0.46
CA GLU A 450 -9.58 -7.30 -1.06
C GLU A 450 -9.44 -7.35 -2.58
N LEU A 451 -10.14 -8.30 -3.19
CA LEU A 451 -10.12 -8.56 -4.62
C LEU A 451 -11.50 -8.23 -5.23
N PRO A 452 -11.63 -7.11 -5.97
CA PRO A 452 -12.84 -6.86 -6.75
C PRO A 452 -12.97 -7.90 -7.86
N PHE A 453 -14.18 -8.38 -8.12
CA PHE A 453 -14.40 -9.41 -9.15
C PHE A 453 -15.63 -9.19 -10.03
N LEU A 454 -16.65 -8.48 -9.55
CA LEU A 454 -17.89 -8.26 -10.31
C LEU A 454 -18.49 -6.90 -9.94
N THR A 455 -18.93 -6.16 -10.95
CA THR A 455 -19.75 -4.96 -10.75
C THR A 455 -21.13 -5.18 -11.38
N ILE A 456 -22.19 -4.91 -10.61
CA ILE A 456 -23.60 -5.03 -11.04
C ILE A 456 -24.26 -3.66 -10.91
N ASN A 457 -24.55 -2.98 -12.03
CA ASN A 457 -25.14 -1.64 -12.03
C ASN A 457 -24.45 -0.65 -11.06
N GLY A 458 -23.12 -0.67 -11.01
CA GLY A 458 -22.33 0.20 -10.12
C GLY A 458 -22.23 -0.26 -8.66
N LEU A 459 -22.83 -1.40 -8.29
CA LEU A 459 -22.50 -2.12 -7.06
C LEU A 459 -21.24 -2.97 -7.29
N ASN A 460 -20.15 -2.64 -6.62
CA ASN A 460 -18.91 -3.40 -6.69
C ASN A 460 -18.92 -4.53 -5.67
N LEU A 461 -18.60 -5.75 -6.12
CA LEU A 461 -18.43 -6.92 -5.29
C LEU A 461 -16.96 -7.29 -5.21
N SER A 462 -16.46 -7.45 -3.99
CA SER A 462 -15.11 -7.89 -3.70
C SER A 462 -15.10 -9.10 -2.77
N LEU A 463 -14.13 -10.00 -2.94
CA LEU A 463 -13.79 -11.03 -1.96
C LEU A 463 -12.66 -10.48 -1.09
N ALA A 464 -12.86 -10.41 0.22
CA ALA A 464 -11.87 -9.87 1.14
C ALA A 464 -11.47 -10.89 2.20
N ILE A 465 -10.18 -10.95 2.52
CA ILE A 465 -9.63 -11.69 3.65
C ILE A 465 -9.05 -10.71 4.66
N VAL A 466 -9.41 -10.89 5.92
CA VAL A 466 -8.97 -10.06 7.04
C VAL A 466 -8.21 -10.97 8.00
N PRO A 467 -6.91 -10.72 8.26
CA PRO A 467 -6.11 -11.59 9.10
C PRO A 467 -6.49 -11.44 10.58
N PRO A 468 -5.98 -12.30 11.47
CA PRO A 468 -6.25 -12.22 12.90
C PRO A 468 -5.85 -10.86 13.49
N HIS A 469 -6.56 -10.44 14.54
CA HIS A 469 -6.25 -9.23 15.31
C HIS A 469 -6.14 -7.94 14.49
N SER A 470 -6.83 -7.88 13.36
CA SER A 470 -6.80 -6.73 12.46
C SER A 470 -8.03 -5.86 12.65
N SER A 471 -7.91 -4.57 12.29
CA SER A 471 -9.03 -3.64 12.30
C SER A 471 -9.08 -2.80 11.04
N ARG A 472 -10.29 -2.47 10.57
CA ARG A 472 -10.54 -1.72 9.34
C ARG A 472 -11.75 -0.81 9.50
N SER A 473 -11.68 0.39 8.93
CA SER A 473 -12.84 1.28 8.81
C SER A 473 -13.79 0.79 7.74
N VAL A 474 -15.09 0.90 8.00
CA VAL A 474 -16.17 0.56 7.08
C VAL A 474 -16.99 1.82 6.88
N ASP A 475 -17.15 2.28 5.65
CA ASP A 475 -17.98 3.47 5.39
C ASP A 475 -19.47 3.11 5.26
N GLN A 476 -20.34 4.12 5.21
CA GLN A 476 -21.79 3.94 5.09
C GLN A 476 -22.23 3.34 3.75
N SER A 477 -21.32 3.23 2.77
CA SER A 477 -21.56 2.66 1.45
C SER A 477 -21.16 1.18 1.36
N THR A 478 -20.73 0.59 2.47
CA THR A 478 -20.17 -0.75 2.54
C THR A 478 -21.09 -1.72 3.29
N TYR A 479 -21.37 -2.85 2.64
CA TYR A 479 -22.20 -3.94 3.18
C TYR A 479 -21.39 -5.23 3.17
N ILE A 480 -21.45 -6.00 4.26
CA ILE A 480 -20.54 -7.14 4.48
C ILE A 480 -21.30 -8.43 4.74
N LYS A 481 -21.08 -9.43 3.88
CA LYS A 481 -21.46 -10.82 4.12
C LYS A 481 -20.23 -11.61 4.56
N VAL A 482 -20.27 -12.18 5.76
CA VAL A 482 -19.20 -13.08 6.24
C VAL A 482 -19.37 -14.46 5.59
N LEU A 483 -18.27 -15.06 5.13
CA LEU A 483 -18.21 -16.43 4.60
C LEU A 483 -17.54 -17.39 5.59
N SER A 484 -16.51 -16.92 6.31
CA SER A 484 -15.78 -17.70 7.32
C SER A 484 -15.14 -16.77 8.34
N GLY A 485 -14.90 -17.25 9.56
CA GLY A 485 -14.38 -16.44 10.67
C GLY A 485 -15.43 -15.48 11.24
N THR A 486 -14.95 -14.44 11.94
CA THR A 486 -15.81 -13.51 12.69
C THR A 486 -15.31 -12.08 12.56
N ILE A 487 -16.23 -11.15 12.30
CA ILE A 487 -16.00 -9.72 12.47
C ILE A 487 -16.74 -9.22 13.72
N MET A 488 -16.14 -8.26 14.42
CA MET A 488 -16.69 -7.63 15.61
C MET A 488 -16.62 -6.10 15.47
N TRP A 489 -17.54 -5.39 16.10
CA TRP A 489 -17.49 -3.93 16.22
C TRP A 489 -18.17 -3.50 17.53
N SER A 490 -17.88 -2.28 17.97
CA SER A 490 -18.37 -1.78 19.26
C SER A 490 -19.06 -0.42 19.07
N ASP A 491 -20.24 -0.27 19.66
CA ASP A 491 -20.91 1.03 19.79
C ASP A 491 -20.56 1.69 21.14
N SER A 492 -20.47 3.02 21.14
CA SER A 492 -20.32 3.77 22.38
C SER A 492 -21.57 3.58 23.26
N GLY A 493 -21.35 3.16 24.51
CA GLY A 493 -22.44 3.04 25.47
C GLY A 493 -23.17 4.37 25.64
N LYS A 494 -24.50 4.37 25.72
CA LYS A 494 -25.27 5.60 25.97
C LYS A 494 -24.97 6.11 27.39
N GLY A 495 -24.06 7.08 27.52
CA GLY A 495 -23.62 7.62 28.81
C GLY A 495 -22.53 6.78 29.47
N THR A 496 -22.43 6.77 30.81
CA THR A 496 -21.39 6.06 31.58
C THR A 496 -21.51 4.52 31.55
N GLN A 497 -21.94 3.94 30.43
CA GLN A 497 -22.08 2.50 30.23
C GLN A 497 -20.93 1.97 29.37
N GLU A 498 -20.54 0.72 29.64
CA GLU A 498 -19.56 -0.02 28.86
C GLU A 498 -19.96 -0.11 27.37
N PRO A 499 -18.99 -0.21 26.44
CA PRO A 499 -19.26 -0.40 25.01
C PRO A 499 -20.16 -1.61 24.73
N VAL A 500 -21.05 -1.49 23.75
CA VAL A 500 -21.87 -2.62 23.28
C VAL A 500 -21.13 -3.31 22.15
N GLU A 501 -20.71 -4.55 22.38
CA GLU A 501 -20.03 -5.36 21.37
C GLU A 501 -21.04 -6.10 20.48
N HIS A 502 -20.79 -6.02 19.19
CA HIS A 502 -21.51 -6.71 18.14
C HIS A 502 -20.57 -7.65 17.40
N SER A 503 -21.12 -8.72 16.85
CA SER A 503 -20.36 -9.66 16.02
C SER A 503 -21.20 -10.18 14.87
N ARG A 504 -20.55 -10.50 13.75
CA ARG A 504 -21.16 -11.19 12.63
C ARG A 504 -20.29 -12.37 12.20
N ILE A 505 -20.98 -13.48 11.93
CA ILE A 505 -20.42 -14.73 11.42
C ILE A 505 -21.14 -15.10 10.10
N ALA A 506 -20.81 -16.26 9.53
CA ALA A 506 -21.37 -16.70 8.26
C ALA A 506 -22.90 -16.90 8.23
N PHE A 507 -23.57 -16.97 9.39
CA PHE A 507 -25.01 -17.21 9.46
C PHE A 507 -25.64 -16.35 10.56
N THR A 508 -26.76 -15.70 10.24
CA THR A 508 -27.67 -15.15 11.26
C THR A 508 -28.60 -16.24 11.80
N GLU A 509 -29.41 -15.89 12.81
CA GLU A 509 -30.30 -16.83 13.50
C GLU A 509 -31.29 -17.53 12.55
N PRO A 510 -31.65 -18.81 12.81
CA PRO A 510 -32.52 -19.57 11.91
C PRO A 510 -33.86 -18.87 11.66
N ARG A 511 -34.24 -18.79 10.38
CA ARG A 511 -35.51 -18.20 9.92
C ARG A 511 -35.70 -16.73 10.32
N THR A 512 -34.63 -15.99 10.61
CA THR A 512 -34.64 -14.54 10.77
C THR A 512 -33.95 -13.85 9.59
N ILE A 513 -33.89 -12.51 9.62
CA ILE A 513 -33.11 -11.70 8.67
C ILE A 513 -32.14 -10.80 9.44
N ALA A 514 -31.03 -10.42 8.79
CA ALA A 514 -30.07 -9.46 9.32
C ALA A 514 -29.61 -8.50 8.21
N PRO A 515 -29.42 -7.21 8.52
CA PRO A 515 -28.85 -6.27 7.55
C PRO A 515 -27.36 -6.54 7.37
N LEU A 516 -26.83 -6.18 6.20
CA LEU A 516 -25.42 -6.32 5.87
C LEU A 516 -24.59 -5.07 6.17
N ASP A 517 -25.20 -3.91 6.39
CA ASP A 517 -24.47 -2.73 6.83
C ASP A 517 -23.95 -2.89 8.27
N ILE A 518 -22.99 -2.03 8.60
CA ILE A 518 -22.45 -1.91 9.96
C ILE A 518 -22.91 -0.55 10.48
N HIS A 519 -24.10 -0.52 11.09
CA HIS A 519 -24.57 0.64 11.83
C HIS A 519 -23.82 0.73 13.14
N SER A 520 -22.76 1.53 13.18
CA SER A 520 -21.95 1.78 14.36
C SER A 520 -21.58 3.26 14.47
N ASP A 521 -21.58 3.81 15.69
CA ASP A 521 -21.03 5.15 15.95
C ASP A 521 -19.49 5.17 15.88
N ASN A 522 -18.88 3.99 15.97
CA ASN A 522 -17.48 3.73 15.66
C ASN A 522 -17.40 2.74 14.50
N PRO A 523 -17.36 3.21 13.24
CA PRO A 523 -17.50 2.37 12.06
C PRO A 523 -16.18 1.65 11.73
N ARG A 524 -15.68 0.88 12.69
CA ARG A 524 -14.51 0.02 12.57
C ARG A 524 -14.89 -1.41 12.92
N VAL A 525 -14.59 -2.33 12.00
CA VAL A 525 -14.68 -3.76 12.25
C VAL A 525 -13.30 -4.30 12.64
N ARG A 526 -13.29 -5.31 13.49
CA ARG A 526 -12.08 -6.01 13.96
C ARG A 526 -12.26 -7.52 13.94
N THR A 527 -11.17 -8.26 13.83
CA THR A 527 -11.13 -9.73 13.88
C THR A 527 -10.46 -10.22 15.16
N GLY A 528 -10.86 -11.40 15.62
CA GLY A 528 -10.16 -12.15 16.68
C GLY A 528 -9.12 -13.10 16.08
N ASP A 529 -8.81 -14.18 16.80
CA ASP A 529 -7.83 -15.21 16.40
C ASP A 529 -8.18 -15.89 15.07
N ASP A 530 -9.48 -15.97 14.75
CA ASP A 530 -9.96 -16.70 13.57
C ASP A 530 -9.78 -15.95 12.25
N GLY A 531 -9.50 -14.64 12.29
CA GLY A 531 -9.61 -13.77 11.10
C GLY A 531 -11.03 -13.73 10.54
N ALA A 532 -11.20 -13.25 9.30
CA ALA A 532 -12.46 -13.34 8.56
C ALA A 532 -12.26 -13.42 7.03
N LEU A 533 -13.15 -14.14 6.34
CA LEU A 533 -13.33 -14.11 4.88
C LEU A 533 -14.71 -13.52 4.58
N LEU A 534 -14.76 -12.54 3.68
CA LEU A 534 -15.91 -11.66 3.47
C LEU A 534 -16.23 -11.52 1.99
N ILE A 535 -17.52 -11.37 1.66
CA ILE A 535 -17.93 -10.61 0.47
C ILE A 535 -18.26 -9.19 0.89
N VAL A 536 -17.62 -8.24 0.25
CA VAL A 536 -17.83 -6.80 0.42
C VAL A 536 -18.66 -6.31 -0.76
N PHE A 537 -19.80 -5.69 -0.48
CA PHE A 537 -20.62 -5.00 -1.47
C PHE A 537 -20.47 -3.51 -1.24
N LYS A 538 -20.03 -2.76 -2.26
CA LYS A 538 -19.79 -1.31 -2.16
C LYS A 538 -20.54 -0.53 -3.22
N THR A 539 -21.33 0.45 -2.81
CA THR A 539 -22.07 1.34 -3.70
C THR A 539 -21.27 2.60 -4.03
N ARG A 540 -21.34 3.11 -5.28
CA ARG A 540 -20.82 4.45 -5.65
C ARG A 540 -21.73 5.55 -5.05
N ASP A 541 -21.16 6.44 -4.22
CA ASP A 541 -21.72 7.75 -3.82
C ASP A 541 -22.99 7.83 -2.93
N ASN A 542 -23.07 7.10 -1.80
CA ASN A 542 -24.18 7.22 -0.80
C ASN A 542 -25.61 7.18 -1.40
N VAL A 543 -25.76 6.71 -2.64
CA VAL A 543 -27.05 6.61 -3.32
C VAL A 543 -27.84 5.50 -2.62
N ASN A 544 -29.11 5.76 -2.32
CA ASN A 544 -30.05 4.85 -1.68
C ASN A 544 -30.27 3.56 -2.51
N GLY A 545 -29.29 2.65 -2.45
CA GLY A 545 -29.32 1.34 -3.09
C GLY A 545 -29.00 1.32 -4.59
N ILE A 546 -28.94 0.09 -5.11
CA ILE A 546 -28.81 -0.18 -6.55
C ILE A 546 -30.08 0.31 -7.25
N GLN A 547 -29.94 0.90 -8.44
CA GLN A 547 -31.09 1.28 -9.25
C GLN A 547 -32.00 0.07 -9.53
N LEU A 548 -33.32 0.28 -9.42
CA LEU A 548 -34.30 -0.73 -9.80
C LEU A 548 -34.10 -1.15 -11.25
N VAL A 549 -34.23 -2.45 -11.49
CA VAL A 549 -34.02 -3.05 -12.80
C VAL A 549 -35.38 -3.36 -13.39
N GLU A 550 -35.76 -2.68 -14.46
CA GLU A 550 -37.04 -2.91 -15.17
C GLU A 550 -36.90 -3.87 -16.35
N ASP A 551 -35.67 -4.06 -16.85
CA ASP A 551 -35.33 -4.91 -17.99
C ASP A 551 -33.94 -5.51 -17.79
N MET A 552 -33.84 -6.84 -17.74
CA MET A 552 -32.58 -7.55 -17.55
C MET A 552 -31.56 -7.28 -18.66
N LYS A 553 -31.99 -6.82 -19.85
CA LYS A 553 -31.07 -6.42 -20.94
C LYS A 553 -30.34 -5.11 -20.66
N LYS A 554 -30.85 -4.29 -19.75
CA LYS A 554 -30.22 -3.03 -19.32
C LYS A 554 -29.30 -3.20 -18.11
N LEU A 555 -29.24 -4.41 -17.54
CA LEU A 555 -28.35 -4.71 -16.43
C LEU A 555 -26.90 -4.68 -16.93
N ILE A 556 -26.09 -3.80 -16.35
CA ILE A 556 -24.67 -3.70 -16.63
C ILE A 556 -23.93 -4.64 -15.69
N LEU A 557 -23.21 -5.59 -16.28
CA LEU A 557 -22.32 -6.53 -15.60
C LEU A 557 -20.91 -6.31 -16.12
N GLU A 558 -19.98 -6.06 -15.20
CA GLU A 558 -18.57 -5.86 -15.53
C GLU A 558 -17.73 -6.86 -14.74
N ASN A 559 -16.77 -7.50 -15.41
CA ASN A 559 -15.75 -8.28 -14.74
C ASN A 559 -14.71 -7.30 -14.18
N SER A 560 -14.62 -7.24 -12.85
CA SER A 560 -13.81 -6.24 -12.15
C SER A 560 -12.46 -6.79 -11.69
N LEU A 561 -12.07 -7.99 -12.19
CA LEU A 561 -10.79 -8.60 -11.87
C LEU A 561 -9.63 -7.73 -12.40
N PRO A 562 -8.63 -7.39 -11.57
CA PRO A 562 -7.52 -6.54 -11.97
C PRO A 562 -6.67 -7.10 -13.11
N GLU A 563 -5.97 -6.19 -13.81
CA GLU A 563 -5.14 -6.49 -15.00
C GLU A 563 -4.07 -7.57 -14.79
N TYR A 564 -3.67 -7.80 -13.54
CA TYR A 564 -2.67 -8.79 -13.20
C TYR A 564 -3.15 -10.26 -13.31
N PHE A 565 -4.46 -10.51 -13.47
CA PHE A 565 -4.98 -11.84 -13.77
C PHE A 565 -4.81 -12.22 -15.26
N PRO A 566 -4.69 -13.53 -15.55
CA PRO A 566 -4.67 -14.04 -16.92
C PRO A 566 -5.85 -13.55 -17.78
N GLU A 567 -5.60 -13.37 -19.08
CA GLU A 567 -6.60 -12.83 -20.02
C GLU A 567 -7.89 -13.67 -20.03
N ASP A 568 -7.81 -14.99 -19.95
CA ASP A 568 -8.97 -15.88 -19.95
C ASP A 568 -9.88 -15.70 -18.71
N VAL A 569 -9.29 -15.29 -17.58
CA VAL A 569 -9.99 -14.92 -16.35
C VAL A 569 -10.60 -13.52 -16.47
N ARG A 570 -9.86 -12.54 -17.01
CA ARG A 570 -10.37 -11.16 -17.21
C ARG A 570 -11.45 -11.06 -18.29
N GLN A 571 -11.39 -11.93 -19.30
CA GLN A 571 -12.42 -12.04 -20.34
C GLN A 571 -13.60 -12.93 -19.93
N PHE A 572 -13.63 -13.44 -18.70
CA PHE A 572 -14.79 -14.17 -18.20
C PHE A 572 -16.02 -13.25 -18.23
N SER A 573 -17.06 -13.69 -18.94
CA SER A 573 -18.28 -12.91 -19.13
C SER A 573 -19.37 -13.40 -18.17
N PHE A 574 -19.73 -12.53 -17.24
CA PHE A 574 -20.88 -12.72 -16.38
C PHE A 574 -22.17 -12.45 -17.16
N GLN A 575 -23.09 -13.41 -17.19
CA GLN A 575 -24.34 -13.28 -17.92
C GLN A 575 -25.50 -13.97 -17.21
N PHE A 576 -26.62 -13.25 -17.08
CA PHE A 576 -27.90 -13.85 -16.70
C PHE A 576 -28.54 -14.55 -17.90
N HIS A 577 -28.97 -15.79 -17.69
CA HIS A 577 -29.74 -16.56 -18.65
C HIS A 577 -31.11 -16.91 -18.07
N ARG A 578 -32.16 -16.85 -18.91
CA ARG A 578 -33.49 -17.33 -18.52
C ARG A 578 -33.41 -18.79 -18.05
N TYR A 579 -34.03 -19.06 -16.92
CA TYR A 579 -33.89 -20.33 -16.22
C TYR A 579 -34.50 -21.51 -17.00
N ASP A 580 -35.48 -21.26 -17.85
CA ASP A 580 -36.07 -22.29 -18.71
C ASP A 580 -35.12 -22.85 -19.78
N LYS A 581 -33.94 -22.24 -19.95
CA LYS A 581 -32.82 -22.82 -20.72
C LYS A 581 -32.09 -23.93 -19.95
N TYR A 582 -32.16 -23.92 -18.63
CA TYR A 582 -31.58 -24.93 -17.75
C TYR A 582 -32.61 -25.97 -17.32
N ASP A 583 -33.85 -25.55 -17.08
CA ASP A 583 -34.94 -26.42 -16.65
C ASP A 583 -36.20 -26.19 -17.48
N SER A 584 -36.51 -27.15 -18.36
CA SER A 584 -37.62 -27.07 -19.31
C SER A 584 -38.98 -27.44 -18.72
N ARG A 585 -39.10 -27.66 -17.40
CA ARG A 585 -40.39 -27.94 -16.76
C ARG A 585 -41.39 -26.81 -17.05
N PRO A 586 -42.67 -27.14 -17.35
CA PRO A 586 -43.67 -26.15 -17.76
C PRO A 586 -43.83 -24.95 -16.81
N GLN A 587 -43.56 -25.15 -15.52
CA GLN A 587 -43.65 -24.12 -14.48
C GLN A 587 -42.62 -22.98 -14.62
N PHE A 588 -41.52 -23.16 -15.35
CA PHE A 588 -40.49 -22.14 -15.54
C PHE A 588 -40.51 -21.51 -16.93
N LYS A 589 -41.24 -22.13 -17.86
CA LYS A 589 -41.31 -21.69 -19.25
C LYS A 589 -41.88 -20.29 -19.33
N ASP A 590 -41.21 -19.41 -20.07
CA ASP A 590 -41.66 -18.03 -20.32
C ASP A 590 -41.82 -17.16 -19.08
N LEU A 591 -41.15 -17.53 -17.97
CA LEU A 591 -41.02 -16.66 -16.81
C LEU A 591 -39.83 -15.71 -16.96
N GLU A 592 -40.00 -14.50 -16.42
CA GLU A 592 -38.93 -13.55 -16.17
C GLU A 592 -38.09 -14.00 -14.96
N PHE A 593 -37.53 -15.20 -15.06
CA PHE A 593 -36.70 -15.85 -14.05
C PHE A 593 -35.34 -16.19 -14.65
N TYR A 594 -34.27 -15.70 -14.03
CA TYR A 594 -32.92 -15.74 -14.58
C TYR A 594 -31.93 -16.25 -13.56
N ASN A 595 -30.86 -16.88 -14.05
CA ASN A 595 -29.75 -17.37 -13.25
C ASN A 595 -28.41 -16.97 -13.88
N MET A 596 -27.46 -16.63 -13.04
CA MET A 596 -26.06 -16.39 -13.38
C MET A 596 -25.19 -17.20 -12.43
N LYS A 597 -24.68 -18.33 -12.95
CA LYS A 597 -23.70 -19.19 -12.29
C LYS A 597 -22.30 -18.61 -12.47
N GLY A 598 -21.34 -19.04 -11.66
CA GLY A 598 -19.96 -18.80 -12.05
C GLY A 598 -18.90 -18.63 -10.98
N ILE A 599 -19.16 -18.79 -9.68
CA ILE A 599 -18.12 -18.49 -8.68
C ILE A 599 -18.03 -19.60 -7.64
N ARG A 600 -16.88 -20.26 -7.59
CA ARG A 600 -16.54 -21.27 -6.59
C ARG A 600 -15.42 -20.74 -5.69
N ILE A 601 -15.55 -20.93 -4.38
CA ILE A 601 -14.56 -20.52 -3.39
C ILE A 601 -14.08 -21.75 -2.62
N ASP A 602 -12.79 -22.06 -2.74
CA ASP A 602 -12.13 -23.19 -2.09
C ASP A 602 -10.95 -22.72 -1.22
N PHE A 603 -10.64 -23.47 -0.17
CA PHE A 603 -9.44 -23.21 0.63
C PHE A 603 -8.16 -23.66 -0.10
N LEU A 604 -7.15 -22.81 -0.08
CA LEU A 604 -5.88 -23.01 -0.77
C LEU A 604 -5.08 -24.21 -0.22
N ASP A 605 -5.21 -24.50 1.07
CA ASP A 605 -4.38 -25.52 1.74
C ASP A 605 -4.78 -26.96 1.40
N ASN A 606 -6.05 -27.23 1.15
CA ASN A 606 -6.55 -28.59 0.89
C ASN A 606 -7.57 -28.70 -0.26
N ASN A 607 -7.87 -27.60 -0.96
CA ASN A 607 -8.92 -27.52 -1.98
C ASN A 607 -10.32 -27.93 -1.46
N GLU A 608 -10.55 -27.79 -0.15
CA GLU A 608 -11.88 -27.96 0.42
C GLU A 608 -12.78 -26.85 -0.08
N ASN A 609 -13.94 -27.22 -0.63
CA ASN A 609 -14.94 -26.24 -1.01
C ASN A 609 -15.53 -25.57 0.24
N LEU A 610 -15.44 -24.24 0.29
CA LEU A 610 -16.08 -23.43 1.31
C LEU A 610 -17.52 -23.15 0.90
N CYS A 611 -17.70 -22.49 -0.25
CA CYS A 611 -19.01 -22.22 -0.81
C CYS A 611 -19.00 -22.09 -2.33
N TYR A 612 -20.16 -22.31 -2.94
CA TYR A 612 -20.46 -21.92 -4.31
C TYR A 612 -21.38 -20.70 -4.29
N MET A 613 -21.13 -19.73 -5.18
CA MET A 613 -21.85 -18.48 -5.26
C MET A 613 -22.45 -18.33 -6.67
N GLN A 614 -23.75 -18.05 -6.69
CA GLN A 614 -24.49 -17.77 -7.92
C GLN A 614 -25.58 -16.72 -7.68
N PHE A 615 -26.03 -16.08 -8.75
CA PHE A 615 -26.99 -15.00 -8.70
C PHE A 615 -28.27 -15.38 -9.43
N TRP A 616 -29.36 -14.75 -9.00
CA TRP A 616 -30.68 -14.97 -9.56
C TRP A 616 -31.40 -13.65 -9.71
N ALA A 617 -32.31 -13.62 -10.68
CA ALA A 617 -33.23 -12.50 -10.84
C ALA A 617 -34.64 -12.99 -11.14
N ALA A 618 -35.64 -12.36 -10.51
CA ALA A 618 -37.05 -12.70 -10.68
C ALA A 618 -37.88 -11.44 -10.89
N GLY A 619 -38.62 -11.39 -11.99
CA GLY A 619 -39.58 -10.32 -12.26
C GLY A 619 -40.77 -10.37 -11.30
N GLN A 620 -41.60 -9.33 -11.33
CA GLN A 620 -42.74 -9.20 -10.42
C GLN A 620 -43.64 -10.45 -10.42
N GLY A 621 -44.00 -10.92 -9.22
CA GLY A 621 -44.89 -12.07 -9.00
C GLY A 621 -44.29 -13.45 -9.34
N VAL A 622 -43.08 -13.52 -9.88
CA VAL A 622 -42.44 -14.79 -10.25
C VAL A 622 -42.18 -15.67 -9.02
N ASN A 623 -42.55 -16.94 -9.14
CA ASN A 623 -42.22 -18.01 -8.20
C ASN A 623 -40.97 -18.73 -8.72
N ALA A 624 -39.86 -18.68 -7.96
CA ALA A 624 -38.59 -19.30 -8.35
C ALA A 624 -38.60 -20.85 -8.29
N GLY A 625 -39.73 -21.46 -7.95
CA GLY A 625 -39.94 -22.91 -7.89
C GLY A 625 -39.83 -23.45 -6.47
N ILE A 626 -40.79 -24.29 -6.09
CA ILE A 626 -40.84 -24.91 -4.77
C ILE A 626 -39.95 -26.16 -4.77
N HIS A 627 -38.98 -26.21 -3.84
CA HIS A 627 -37.98 -27.27 -3.76
C HIS A 627 -37.49 -27.49 -2.31
N ASN A 628 -36.67 -28.52 -2.08
CA ASN A 628 -36.20 -28.90 -0.74
C ASN A 628 -34.78 -29.55 -0.72
N HIS A 629 -34.02 -29.35 -1.80
CA HIS A 629 -32.64 -29.82 -1.98
C HIS A 629 -32.44 -31.32 -1.65
N ALA A 630 -33.39 -32.18 -2.02
CA ALA A 630 -33.29 -33.62 -1.75
C ALA A 630 -32.18 -34.33 -2.55
N THR A 631 -31.74 -33.72 -3.66
CA THR A 631 -30.77 -34.26 -4.63
C THR A 631 -29.37 -33.66 -4.52
N ASP A 632 -29.22 -32.53 -3.84
CA ASP A 632 -27.98 -31.74 -3.78
C ASP A 632 -27.65 -31.43 -2.32
N THR A 633 -26.36 -31.33 -1.97
CA THR A 633 -25.94 -31.15 -0.57
C THR A 633 -25.17 -29.86 -0.34
N PHE A 634 -25.84 -28.90 0.29
CA PHE A 634 -25.27 -27.62 0.71
C PHE A 634 -26.18 -26.93 1.74
N CYS A 635 -25.64 -25.94 2.41
CA CYS A 635 -26.35 -25.01 3.30
C CYS A 635 -26.46 -23.67 2.59
N GLU A 636 -27.64 -23.26 2.14
CA GLU A 636 -27.81 -22.06 1.32
C GLU A 636 -28.25 -20.83 2.13
N ILE A 637 -27.62 -19.70 1.87
CA ILE A 637 -28.03 -18.40 2.40
C ILE A 637 -28.19 -17.43 1.24
N HIS A 638 -29.31 -16.71 1.20
CA HIS A 638 -29.55 -15.67 0.22
C HIS A 638 -29.27 -14.29 0.80
N VAL A 639 -28.62 -13.45 -0.01
CA VAL A 639 -28.51 -12.01 0.18
C VAL A 639 -29.27 -11.32 -0.93
N CYS A 640 -30.24 -10.48 -0.56
CA CYS A 640 -30.94 -9.65 -1.53
C CYS A 640 -30.08 -8.43 -1.88
N LEU A 641 -29.84 -8.19 -3.17
CA LEU A 641 -29.13 -7.00 -3.67
C LEU A 641 -30.12 -5.93 -4.14
N VAL A 642 -31.19 -6.37 -4.79
CA VAL A 642 -32.32 -5.54 -5.22
C VAL A 642 -33.60 -6.26 -4.84
N ASN A 643 -34.51 -5.57 -4.14
CA ASN A 643 -35.87 -6.05 -3.95
C ASN A 643 -36.80 -5.17 -4.79
N GLY A 644 -37.16 -5.64 -5.98
CA GLY A 644 -37.78 -4.84 -7.03
C GLY A 644 -39.13 -4.24 -6.63
N SER A 645 -39.86 -4.92 -5.75
CA SER A 645 -41.17 -4.51 -5.23
C SER A 645 -41.16 -4.08 -3.76
N GLY A 646 -40.01 -4.22 -3.08
CA GLY A 646 -39.89 -4.13 -1.62
C GLY A 646 -40.59 -5.25 -0.84
N LYS A 647 -41.18 -6.25 -1.52
CA LYS A 647 -41.98 -7.33 -0.91
C LYS A 647 -41.48 -8.74 -1.27
N GLY A 648 -40.42 -8.86 -2.07
CA GLY A 648 -39.82 -10.14 -2.41
C GLY A 648 -39.14 -10.80 -1.21
N GLY A 649 -39.00 -12.13 -1.22
CA GLY A 649 -38.26 -12.85 -0.19
C GLY A 649 -38.52 -14.36 -0.18
N MET A 650 -38.12 -15.01 0.91
CA MET A 650 -38.21 -16.46 1.07
C MET A 650 -39.58 -16.90 1.59
N HIS A 651 -40.18 -17.90 0.97
CA HIS A 651 -41.40 -18.55 1.43
C HIS A 651 -41.07 -20.00 1.78
N TYR A 652 -41.48 -20.48 2.96
CA TYR A 652 -41.15 -21.83 3.42
C TYR A 652 -42.27 -22.48 4.24
N LEU A 653 -42.39 -23.80 4.17
CA LEU A 653 -43.28 -24.58 5.06
C LEU A 653 -42.73 -24.64 6.48
N SER A 654 -43.60 -24.77 7.48
CA SER A 654 -43.18 -24.64 8.89
C SER A 654 -42.26 -25.77 9.36
N SER A 655 -42.34 -26.93 8.70
CA SER A 655 -41.62 -28.15 9.05
C SER A 655 -41.16 -28.91 7.80
N SER A 656 -39.97 -29.50 7.86
CA SER A 656 -39.44 -30.40 6.83
C SER A 656 -40.23 -31.71 6.66
N LYS A 657 -41.08 -32.03 7.64
CA LYS A 657 -41.97 -33.20 7.62
C LYS A 657 -43.28 -32.95 6.90
N GLU A 658 -43.61 -31.70 6.58
CA GLU A 658 -44.82 -31.36 5.83
C GLU A 658 -44.68 -31.83 4.38
N ALA A 659 -45.68 -32.59 3.91
CA ALA A 659 -45.75 -32.98 2.51
C ALA A 659 -46.11 -31.77 1.65
N TYR A 660 -45.48 -31.67 0.49
CA TYR A 660 -45.86 -30.73 -0.55
C TYR A 660 -46.48 -31.50 -1.70
N ASP A 661 -47.67 -31.09 -2.09
CA ASP A 661 -48.33 -31.50 -3.30
C ASP A 661 -48.66 -30.23 -4.12
N PRO A 662 -48.12 -30.09 -5.35
CA PRO A 662 -48.33 -28.92 -6.18
C PRO A 662 -49.80 -28.67 -6.57
N LEU A 663 -50.68 -29.67 -6.44
CA LEU A 663 -52.10 -29.54 -6.76
C LEU A 663 -52.96 -29.09 -5.58
N THR A 664 -52.52 -29.36 -4.34
CA THR A 664 -53.35 -29.18 -3.15
C THR A 664 -52.76 -28.23 -2.10
N THR A 665 -51.45 -27.97 -2.16
CA THR A 665 -50.79 -27.07 -1.21
C THR A 665 -51.04 -25.62 -1.61
N LEU A 666 -51.79 -24.89 -0.80
CA LEU A 666 -52.10 -23.47 -1.04
C LEU A 666 -50.90 -22.58 -0.68
N ASP A 667 -50.68 -21.51 -1.46
CA ASP A 667 -49.59 -20.55 -1.21
C ASP A 667 -49.67 -19.90 0.18
N SER A 668 -50.87 -19.75 0.73
CA SER A 668 -51.11 -19.27 2.10
C SER A 668 -50.56 -20.17 3.22
N THR A 669 -50.17 -21.41 2.90
CA THR A 669 -49.56 -22.35 3.85
C THR A 669 -48.10 -21.99 4.13
N PHE A 670 -47.44 -21.28 3.21
CA PHE A 670 -46.05 -20.89 3.35
C PHE A 670 -45.92 -19.70 4.30
N LYS A 671 -44.99 -19.80 5.24
CA LYS A 671 -44.51 -18.65 6.00
C LYS A 671 -43.70 -17.75 5.08
N GLN A 672 -43.94 -16.45 5.17
CA GLN A 672 -43.25 -15.45 4.38
C GLN A 672 -42.12 -14.84 5.21
N LEU A 673 -40.95 -14.70 4.60
CA LEU A 673 -39.78 -14.01 5.14
C LEU A 673 -39.32 -12.98 4.10
N PRO A 674 -39.95 -11.79 4.07
CA PRO A 674 -39.55 -10.71 3.18
C PRO A 674 -38.08 -10.35 3.42
N LEU A 675 -37.32 -10.16 2.35
CA LEU A 675 -35.88 -9.92 2.43
C LEU A 675 -35.53 -8.59 1.75
N PRO A 676 -35.41 -7.48 2.50
CA PRO A 676 -35.07 -6.18 1.93
C PRO A 676 -33.69 -6.19 1.24
N ALA A 677 -33.43 -5.19 0.38
CA ALA A 677 -32.12 -5.01 -0.23
C ALA A 677 -31.02 -4.85 0.84
N PHE A 678 -29.88 -5.51 0.61
CA PHE A 678 -28.75 -5.64 1.54
C PHE A 678 -29.07 -6.33 2.87
N TYR A 679 -30.01 -7.26 2.87
CA TYR A 679 -30.24 -8.18 3.98
C TYR A 679 -29.91 -9.62 3.58
N GLU A 680 -29.43 -10.39 4.55
CA GLU A 680 -29.36 -11.85 4.49
C GLU A 680 -30.46 -12.49 5.34
N HIS A 681 -30.91 -13.69 4.97
CA HIS A 681 -31.73 -14.52 5.86
C HIS A 681 -30.86 -15.57 6.56
N GLY A 682 -31.31 -16.06 7.72
CA GLY A 682 -30.67 -17.17 8.40
C GLY A 682 -31.15 -18.54 7.90
N PRO A 683 -30.59 -19.64 8.42
CA PRO A 683 -30.90 -20.99 7.96
C PRO A 683 -32.39 -21.31 7.87
N LEU A 684 -32.80 -21.87 6.73
CA LEU A 684 -34.14 -22.45 6.56
C LEU A 684 -34.14 -23.97 6.76
N TRP A 685 -32.99 -24.62 6.62
CA TRP A 685 -32.84 -26.05 6.84
C TRP A 685 -33.05 -26.42 8.32
N ASP A 686 -33.30 -27.70 8.55
CA ASP A 686 -33.43 -28.24 9.89
C ASP A 686 -32.07 -28.31 10.57
N ILE A 687 -32.04 -27.85 11.82
CA ILE A 687 -30.84 -27.82 12.66
C ILE A 687 -31.06 -28.73 13.88
N ASP A 688 -30.05 -29.54 14.22
CA ASP A 688 -30.11 -30.42 15.38
C ASP A 688 -29.81 -29.71 16.71
N ALA A 689 -29.89 -30.44 17.83
CA ALA A 689 -29.64 -29.89 19.17
C ALA A 689 -28.16 -29.49 19.42
N GLN A 690 -27.25 -29.81 18.50
CA GLN A 690 -25.84 -29.40 18.51
C GLN A 690 -25.59 -28.27 17.49
N ASN A 691 -26.65 -27.63 17.00
CA ASN A 691 -26.62 -26.60 15.98
C ASN A 691 -25.98 -27.03 14.65
N LYS A 692 -26.08 -28.31 14.28
CA LYS A 692 -25.59 -28.81 12.98
C LYS A 692 -26.74 -29.01 11.99
N PRO A 693 -26.49 -28.89 10.68
CA PRO A 693 -27.48 -29.25 9.66
C PRO A 693 -27.91 -30.71 9.80
N VAL A 694 -29.22 -30.95 9.85
CA VAL A 694 -29.77 -32.31 9.80
C VAL A 694 -29.58 -32.85 8.38
N VAL A 695 -29.02 -34.04 8.25
CA VAL A 695 -28.76 -34.70 6.97
C VAL A 695 -29.64 -35.93 6.76
N ARG A 696 -30.13 -36.11 5.54
CA ARG A 696 -30.83 -37.32 5.09
C ARG A 696 -29.84 -38.49 4.98
N SER A 697 -30.36 -39.71 4.86
CA SER A 697 -29.55 -40.92 4.69
C SER A 697 -28.70 -40.93 3.41
N ASN A 698 -29.08 -40.14 2.40
CA ASN A 698 -28.30 -39.94 1.17
C ASN A 698 -27.25 -38.81 1.29
N GLY A 699 -27.11 -38.20 2.47
CA GLY A 699 -26.14 -37.14 2.74
C GLY A 699 -26.60 -35.72 2.37
N THR A 700 -27.83 -35.52 1.90
CA THR A 700 -28.36 -34.17 1.60
C THR A 700 -28.91 -33.47 2.83
N VAL A 701 -28.74 -32.15 2.92
CA VAL A 701 -29.26 -31.35 4.03
C VAL A 701 -30.80 -31.30 3.98
N VAL A 702 -31.46 -31.47 5.12
CA VAL A 702 -32.92 -31.49 5.24
C VAL A 702 -33.47 -30.07 5.23
N TYR A 703 -34.24 -29.73 4.19
CA TYR A 703 -34.99 -28.49 4.12
C TYR A 703 -36.50 -28.74 4.18
N PRO A 704 -37.29 -27.81 4.75
CA PRO A 704 -38.69 -27.66 4.39
C PRO A 704 -38.83 -27.29 2.91
N TRP A 705 -39.99 -27.54 2.33
CA TRP A 705 -40.29 -27.01 1.00
C TRP A 705 -40.28 -25.49 1.05
N HIS A 706 -39.50 -24.87 0.16
CA HIS A 706 -39.30 -23.43 0.13
C HIS A 706 -39.11 -22.92 -1.29
N LYS A 707 -39.19 -21.60 -1.46
CA LYS A 707 -39.00 -20.86 -2.71
C LYS A 707 -38.57 -19.42 -2.42
N TRP A 708 -37.94 -18.77 -3.39
CA TRP A 708 -38.03 -17.31 -3.51
C TRP A 708 -39.35 -16.93 -4.19
N GLN A 709 -40.06 -15.97 -3.62
CA GLN A 709 -41.27 -15.41 -4.20
C GLN A 709 -41.06 -13.91 -4.44
N ALA A 710 -41.08 -13.50 -5.70
CA ALA A 710 -41.04 -12.09 -6.04
C ALA A 710 -42.38 -11.44 -5.69
N GLY A 711 -42.31 -10.25 -5.09
CA GLY A 711 -43.49 -9.47 -4.74
C GLY A 711 -44.13 -8.80 -5.96
N ILE A 712 -45.28 -8.16 -5.71
CA ILE A 712 -46.00 -7.37 -6.71
C ILE A 712 -46.14 -5.93 -6.21
N ASP A 713 -45.71 -4.99 -7.03
CA ASP A 713 -45.97 -3.56 -6.91
C ASP A 713 -46.56 -3.03 -8.22
N THR A 714 -47.86 -2.74 -8.17
CA THR A 714 -48.63 -2.25 -9.32
C THR A 714 -48.22 -0.85 -9.79
N SER A 715 -47.33 -0.18 -9.08
CA SER A 715 -46.80 1.14 -9.45
C SER A 715 -45.79 1.08 -10.61
N TRP A 716 -45.24 -0.11 -10.89
CA TRP A 716 -44.23 -0.34 -11.92
C TRP A 716 -44.69 -1.39 -12.93
N ASN A 717 -44.32 -1.23 -14.20
CA ASN A 717 -44.61 -2.24 -15.23
C ASN A 717 -43.80 -3.53 -15.02
N GLN A 718 -42.54 -3.39 -14.59
CA GLN A 718 -41.65 -4.48 -14.25
C GLN A 718 -40.59 -3.95 -13.29
N SER A 719 -40.19 -4.79 -12.33
CA SER A 719 -39.06 -4.54 -11.44
C SER A 719 -38.55 -5.88 -10.94
N PHE A 720 -37.25 -6.12 -11.09
CA PHE A 720 -36.62 -7.40 -10.77
C PHE A 720 -36.11 -7.41 -9.34
N ASP A 721 -36.41 -8.49 -8.62
CA ASP A 721 -35.59 -8.91 -7.49
C ASP A 721 -34.27 -9.46 -8.04
N ILE A 722 -33.14 -9.10 -7.41
CA ILE A 722 -31.82 -9.65 -7.71
C ILE A 722 -31.20 -10.08 -6.38
N TRP A 723 -30.79 -11.34 -6.28
CA TRP A 723 -30.16 -11.87 -5.08
C TRP A 723 -28.99 -12.79 -5.43
N VAL A 724 -28.10 -12.95 -4.46
CA VAL A 724 -27.00 -13.91 -4.51
C VAL A 724 -27.27 -15.04 -3.53
N VAL A 725 -26.94 -16.26 -3.93
CA VAL A 725 -27.00 -17.47 -3.11
C VAL A 725 -25.58 -17.86 -2.74
N PHE A 726 -25.36 -18.16 -1.47
CA PHE A 726 -24.15 -18.76 -0.94
C PHE A 726 -24.44 -20.20 -0.53
N GLU A 727 -24.01 -21.16 -1.33
CA GLU A 727 -24.15 -22.60 -1.08
C GLU A 727 -22.93 -23.10 -0.31
N PHE A 728 -23.00 -23.07 1.01
CA PHE A 728 -21.92 -23.53 1.87
C PHE A 728 -21.84 -25.05 1.95
N ASN A 729 -20.62 -25.56 2.11
CA ASN A 729 -20.39 -26.98 2.37
C ASN A 729 -21.05 -27.41 3.68
N ASN A 730 -21.80 -28.52 3.66
CA ASN A 730 -22.55 -29.00 4.82
C ASN A 730 -21.69 -29.55 5.98
N ARG A 731 -20.38 -29.68 5.77
CA ARG A 731 -19.42 -30.13 6.80
C ARG A 731 -18.87 -29.00 7.67
N MET A 732 -19.28 -27.76 7.44
CA MET A 732 -18.88 -26.66 8.31
C MET A 732 -19.34 -26.91 9.77
N SER A 733 -18.52 -26.45 10.71
CA SER A 733 -18.69 -26.61 12.16
C SER A 733 -20.09 -26.18 12.66
N ALA A 734 -20.46 -26.61 13.87
CA ALA A 734 -21.73 -26.24 14.50
C ALA A 734 -22.01 -24.73 14.42
N LEU A 735 -23.23 -24.38 14.06
CA LEU A 735 -23.68 -22.99 13.94
C LEU A 735 -23.77 -22.39 15.35
N PRO A 736 -23.07 -21.29 15.67
CA PRO A 736 -23.08 -20.75 17.03
C PRO A 736 -24.32 -19.88 17.24
N PHE A 737 -25.48 -20.50 17.47
CA PHE A 737 -26.68 -19.80 17.92
C PHE A 737 -26.74 -19.81 19.44
N THR A 738 -26.67 -18.64 20.07
CA THR A 738 -26.88 -18.50 21.52
C THR A 738 -28.31 -18.08 21.78
N SER A 739 -29.08 -18.92 22.47
CA SER A 739 -30.34 -18.46 23.06
C SER A 739 -30.03 -17.35 24.06
N ALA A 740 -30.68 -16.19 23.89
CA ALA A 740 -30.62 -15.09 24.84
C ALA A 740 -31.21 -15.49 26.21
N SER A 741 -30.42 -16.19 27.03
CA SER A 741 -30.48 -16.16 28.49
C SER A 741 -29.24 -16.86 29.06
N THR A 742 -28.43 -16.08 29.77
CA THR A 742 -27.37 -16.52 30.70
C THR A 742 -26.27 -17.45 30.15
N GLN A 743 -25.23 -16.88 29.53
CA GLN A 743 -23.86 -17.34 29.76
C GLN A 743 -22.89 -16.15 29.72
N ARG A 744 -22.48 -15.68 30.90
CA ARG A 744 -21.21 -14.96 31.08
C ARG A 744 -20.10 -15.99 31.00
N PHE A 745 -19.59 -16.27 29.80
CA PHE A 745 -18.31 -16.96 29.66
C PHE A 745 -17.40 -16.08 28.79
N ILE A 746 -16.45 -15.44 29.47
CA ILE A 746 -15.33 -14.75 28.83
C ILE A 746 -14.33 -15.85 28.47
N PRO A 747 -13.96 -16.03 27.20
CA PRO A 747 -12.91 -16.96 26.82
C PRO A 747 -11.56 -16.29 27.10
N ASN A 748 -11.05 -16.43 28.32
CA ASN A 748 -9.66 -16.16 28.63
C ASN A 748 -9.18 -17.14 29.70
N MET A 749 -8.05 -17.80 29.41
CA MET A 749 -7.22 -18.63 30.29
C MET A 749 -7.93 -19.22 31.53
N PHE A 750 -8.51 -20.41 31.37
CA PHE A 750 -8.69 -21.28 32.52
C PHE A 750 -7.31 -21.79 32.97
N ASN A 751 -6.66 -21.04 33.86
CA ASN A 751 -5.77 -21.66 34.82
C ASN A 751 -6.62 -22.63 35.64
N VAL A 752 -6.26 -23.91 35.57
CA VAL A 752 -6.84 -24.99 36.36
C VAL A 752 -6.50 -24.73 37.84
N PHE A 753 -7.25 -23.85 38.50
CA PHE A 753 -7.11 -23.57 39.94
C PHE A 753 -8.05 -24.42 40.81
N PHE A 754 -8.83 -25.33 40.21
CA PHE A 754 -9.72 -26.23 40.95
C PHE A 754 -9.07 -27.59 41.31
N ALA A 755 -7.95 -27.95 40.67
CA ALA A 755 -7.21 -29.18 41.02
C ALA A 755 -6.16 -28.94 42.13
N ILE A 756 -5.55 -27.75 42.19
CA ILE A 756 -4.51 -27.44 43.18
C ILE A 756 -5.12 -27.12 44.55
N LEU A 757 -6.30 -26.50 44.62
CA LEU A 757 -6.95 -26.22 45.91
C LEU A 757 -7.46 -27.51 46.58
N LEU A 758 -7.91 -28.52 45.81
CA LEU A 758 -8.32 -29.83 46.36
C LEU A 758 -7.11 -30.67 46.82
N ILE A 759 -5.96 -30.55 46.16
CA ILE A 759 -4.72 -31.22 46.59
C ILE A 759 -4.13 -30.54 47.83
N CYS A 760 -4.20 -29.21 47.94
CA CYS A 760 -3.78 -28.49 49.14
C CYS A 760 -4.70 -28.78 50.34
N ILE A 761 -6.02 -28.80 50.15
CA ILE A 761 -6.99 -29.12 51.22
C ILE A 761 -6.92 -30.60 51.63
N GLN A 762 -6.63 -31.53 50.71
CA GLN A 762 -6.36 -32.93 51.09
C GLN A 762 -5.03 -33.09 51.86
N SER A 763 -4.01 -32.26 51.56
CA SER A 763 -2.72 -32.34 52.25
C SER A 763 -2.74 -31.75 53.68
N GLU A 764 -3.62 -30.79 53.94
CA GLU A 764 -3.85 -30.23 55.29
C GLU A 764 -4.80 -31.09 56.14
N LEU A 765 -5.84 -31.69 55.54
CA LEU A 765 -6.70 -32.66 56.27
C LEU A 765 -5.96 -33.98 56.61
N LEU A 766 -5.02 -34.43 55.77
CA LEU A 766 -4.21 -35.62 56.07
C LEU A 766 -3.12 -35.35 57.12
N ARG A 767 -2.72 -34.09 57.34
CA ARG A 767 -1.79 -33.71 58.44
C ARG A 767 -2.49 -33.54 59.79
N GLU A 768 -3.77 -33.18 59.82
CA GLU A 768 -4.55 -33.14 61.07
C GLU A 768 -5.10 -34.52 61.50
N LEU A 769 -5.28 -35.46 60.56
CA LEU A 769 -5.69 -36.84 60.90
C LEU A 769 -4.53 -37.69 61.48
N ASP A 770 -3.28 -37.43 61.09
CA ASP A 770 -2.09 -38.14 61.63
C ASP A 770 -1.67 -37.62 63.02
N TYR A 771 -2.17 -36.44 63.43
CA TYR A 771 -1.94 -35.85 64.77
C TYR A 771 -3.00 -36.30 65.81
N PHE A 772 -4.11 -36.90 65.37
CA PHE A 772 -5.19 -37.40 66.24
C PHE A 772 -5.16 -38.92 66.50
N GLU A 773 -4.36 -39.71 65.76
CA GLU A 773 -4.24 -41.17 65.96
C GLU A 773 -3.00 -41.64 66.76
N LYS A 774 -2.14 -40.72 67.24
CA LYS A 774 -0.95 -41.07 68.05
C LYS A 774 -0.80 -40.28 69.36
N GLY A 775 -1.91 -40.02 70.04
CA GLY A 775 -1.92 -39.48 71.40
C GLY A 775 -2.92 -40.18 72.29
N HIS A 776 -2.43 -41.08 73.16
CA HIS A 776 -3.11 -41.72 74.31
C HIS A 776 -4.08 -42.87 73.95
N LEU A 777 -3.93 -44.10 74.43
CA LEU A 777 -3.44 -44.59 75.73
C LEU A 777 -2.87 -46.01 75.64
N ASN A 778 -1.87 -46.28 76.50
CA ASN A 778 -1.49 -47.57 77.09
C ASN A 778 -1.08 -48.73 76.18
#